data_AF-A0A453CQJ1-F1
#
_entry.id   AF-A0A453CQJ1-F1
#
_cell.length_a   1.000
_cell.length_b   1.000
_cell.length_c   1.000
_cell.angle_alpha   90.00
_cell.angle_beta   90.00
_cell.angle_gamma   90.00
#
_symmetry.space_group_name_H-M   'P 1'
#
loop_
_entity.id
_entity.type
_entity.pdbx_description
1 polymer ?
#
loop_
_entity_poly.entity_id
_entity_poly.type
_entity_poly.pdbx_seq_one_letter_code
_entity_poly.pdbx_strand_id
1 'polypeptide(L)'
;ALNAVFAKLGQKALPSWNISGDPCTGAATDNTNIDNNPPFNPAIKCECTGGNASVCRVTRLKIYALDAVGSIPEELRNLTALTNLDLSQNYLTGPLPSFIGELTRMQYMSFGINALSGPLPKELGNLTDLVSLSVSSNNFSGSLPSELGNLAKLEQLYIDSAGFSGPLPSTLSKLTKMKTLWASDNDFTGQIPDYIGSWNLTDLRFQGNSFQGPLPATLSNLVQLTSLRIGDIVNGSSSSLAFISNMTSLNTLVLRNCRISDTLLSVNFSKFTSLNLLDLSFNNITGQVPQTLLNLNSLGFLFLGNNSLSGSLPSSVGPMLKNLDFSYNQLTGSVPSWARNSQLNLVANNFGADISSNSALPTGLDCLQRNTPCFLGSPKSSSFAVDCGSDRPISGSDNSLYQPDAATLGAASYYVTGEPTWGASNVGRFMDASNVSSIIYSSHQFLNTLDTELFRNARMSPSSLRYYGIGLENGNYTVTLQFAEFAFPDAQSWKSRGRRVFDIYVQGERKEQNFDIRKVAGGKSYTAVRKQYTVPVTKNFLEIHLFWAGKGTCCIPDQGYYGPAISALSATPNFTPTVRSAAAKKNGSKTGVIAGVVVGVAVLGLVVLAGIFLWRRRQKRRKLSLEQEGMGYTRTKLYSN
;
A
#
# COMPACT_ATOMS: atom_id res chain seq x y z
N ALA A 1 -28.92 4.80 29.50
CA ALA A 1 -28.45 5.00 28.11
C ALA A 1 -26.96 4.67 27.98
N LEU A 2 -26.04 5.49 28.53
CA LEU A 2 -24.60 5.31 28.36
C LEU A 2 -24.09 3.90 28.71
N ASN A 3 -24.45 3.37 29.89
CA ASN A 3 -24.02 2.03 30.30
C ASN A 3 -24.51 0.92 29.33
N ALA A 4 -25.68 1.10 28.71
CA ALA A 4 -26.19 0.16 27.70
C ALA A 4 -25.41 0.26 26.39
N VAL A 5 -25.03 1.48 25.97
CA VAL A 5 -24.14 1.70 24.81
C VAL A 5 -22.80 0.99 25.05
N PHE A 6 -22.19 1.21 26.21
CA PHE A 6 -20.94 0.55 26.58
C PHE A 6 -21.08 -0.97 26.59
N ALA A 7 -22.08 -1.52 27.28
CA ALA A 7 -22.30 -2.96 27.34
C ALA A 7 -22.48 -3.60 25.94
N LYS A 8 -23.28 -2.98 25.06
CA LYS A 8 -23.51 -3.48 23.70
C LYS A 8 -22.26 -3.44 22.80
N LEU A 9 -21.35 -2.52 23.07
CA LEU A 9 -20.09 -2.38 22.34
C LEU A 9 -18.91 -3.11 23.01
N GLY A 10 -19.18 -3.91 24.05
CA GLY A 10 -18.13 -4.62 24.81
C GLY A 10 -17.22 -3.69 25.61
N GLN A 11 -17.67 -2.47 25.88
CA GLN A 11 -16.91 -1.44 26.59
C GLN A 11 -17.40 -1.30 28.04
N LYS A 12 -16.58 -0.65 28.86
CA LYS A 12 -16.93 -0.28 30.24
C LYS A 12 -16.28 1.05 30.60
N ALA A 13 -16.89 1.77 31.53
CA ALA A 13 -16.27 2.95 32.09
C ALA A 13 -14.94 2.57 32.76
N LEU A 14 -13.92 3.40 32.58
CA LEU A 14 -12.63 3.18 33.22
C LEU A 14 -12.59 3.89 34.59
N PRO A 15 -11.91 3.29 35.59
CA PRO A 15 -11.69 3.94 36.89
C PRO A 15 -10.94 5.27 36.79
N SER A 16 -10.24 5.51 35.67
CA SER A 16 -9.49 6.74 35.40
C SER A 16 -10.38 7.99 35.37
N TRP A 17 -11.67 7.86 35.07
CA TRP A 17 -12.63 8.98 35.10
C TRP A 17 -13.94 8.68 35.83
N ASN A 18 -14.32 7.41 36.01
CA ASN A 18 -15.52 7.04 36.77
C ASN A 18 -15.10 6.49 38.15
N ILE A 19 -15.02 7.38 39.14
CA ILE A 19 -14.51 7.07 40.48
C ILE A 19 -15.60 6.70 41.50
N SER A 20 -16.86 7.07 41.26
CA SER A 20 -17.96 6.93 42.23
C SER A 20 -19.07 5.97 41.79
N GLY A 21 -19.04 5.51 40.54
CA GLY A 21 -20.14 4.78 39.89
C GLY A 21 -21.13 5.68 39.16
N ASP A 22 -21.14 6.99 39.45
CA ASP A 22 -21.83 8.01 38.63
C ASP A 22 -20.94 8.42 37.44
N PRO A 23 -21.39 8.22 36.18
CA PRO A 23 -20.61 8.60 35.00
C PRO A 23 -20.23 10.08 34.95
N CYS A 24 -21.02 10.99 35.51
CA CYS A 24 -20.76 12.43 35.45
C CYS A 24 -20.01 12.93 36.68
N THR A 25 -18.85 12.34 36.97
CA THR A 25 -17.96 12.75 38.06
C THR A 25 -16.51 12.83 37.63
N GLY A 26 -15.65 13.45 38.47
CA GLY A 26 -14.21 13.53 38.25
C GLY A 26 -13.84 14.14 36.90
N ALA A 27 -13.06 13.39 36.11
CA ALA A 27 -12.59 13.83 34.80
C ALA A 27 -13.71 14.04 33.77
N ALA A 28 -14.92 13.52 34.00
CA ALA A 28 -16.06 13.80 33.12
C ALA A 28 -16.61 15.23 33.29
N THR A 29 -16.40 15.86 34.45
CA THR A 29 -16.97 17.17 34.80
C THR A 29 -15.94 18.28 35.00
N ASP A 30 -14.66 17.94 35.17
CA ASP A 30 -13.58 18.91 35.35
C ASP A 30 -12.95 19.37 34.02
N ASN A 31 -11.81 20.08 34.09
CA ASN A 31 -11.06 20.59 32.94
C ASN A 31 -10.10 19.56 32.30
N THR A 32 -10.11 18.30 32.73
CA THR A 32 -9.23 17.25 32.20
C THR A 32 -9.46 17.06 30.71
N ASN A 33 -8.39 17.07 29.90
CA ASN A 33 -8.51 16.79 28.48
C ASN A 33 -8.63 15.26 28.25
N ILE A 34 -9.73 14.84 27.62
CA ILE A 34 -10.00 13.43 27.29
C ILE A 34 -9.73 13.08 25.81
N ASP A 35 -9.56 14.09 24.95
CA ASP A 35 -9.48 13.89 23.50
C ASP A 35 -8.12 13.33 23.09
N ASN A 36 -7.05 13.84 23.69
CA ASN A 36 -5.66 13.48 23.37
C ASN A 36 -4.95 12.68 24.48
N ASN A 37 -5.72 12.01 25.35
CA ASN A 37 -5.18 11.37 26.56
C ASN A 37 -5.53 9.87 26.61
N PRO A 38 -4.59 8.96 26.30
CA PRO A 38 -4.87 7.52 26.17
C PRO A 38 -5.52 6.84 27.39
N PRO A 39 -5.18 7.20 28.65
CA PRO A 39 -5.89 6.76 29.86
C PRO A 39 -7.41 7.02 29.88
N PHE A 40 -7.91 7.95 29.06
CA PHE A 40 -9.33 8.34 28.99
C PHE A 40 -9.97 7.80 27.71
N ASN A 41 -10.09 6.47 27.63
CA ASN A 41 -10.68 5.79 26.48
C ASN A 41 -11.22 4.39 26.85
N PRO A 42 -12.55 4.16 26.84
CA PRO A 42 -13.59 5.11 26.43
C PRO A 42 -13.74 6.23 27.46
N ALA A 43 -14.28 7.39 27.06
CA ALA A 43 -14.48 8.54 27.94
C ALA A 43 -15.70 9.39 27.56
N ILE A 44 -16.17 10.18 28.52
CA ILE A 44 -17.26 11.15 28.32
C ILE A 44 -16.89 12.52 28.91
N LYS A 45 -17.60 13.56 28.46
CA LYS A 45 -17.75 14.81 29.22
C LYS A 45 -19.22 15.06 29.54
N CYS A 46 -19.45 15.65 30.70
CA CYS A 46 -20.77 16.07 31.14
C CYS A 46 -20.80 17.57 31.41
N GLU A 47 -21.94 18.17 31.13
CA GLU A 47 -22.28 19.53 31.55
C GLU A 47 -23.38 19.46 32.60
N CYS A 48 -23.11 20.02 33.79
CA CYS A 48 -24.02 20.01 34.92
C CYS A 48 -24.59 21.41 35.13
N THR A 49 -25.91 21.53 35.21
CA THR A 49 -26.62 22.81 35.36
C THR A 49 -27.40 22.86 36.66
N GLY A 50 -27.42 24.04 37.31
CA GLY A 50 -28.09 24.28 38.59
C GLY A 50 -27.13 24.26 39.79
N GLY A 51 -27.46 24.99 40.86
CA GLY A 51 -26.71 24.94 42.12
C GLY A 51 -26.56 23.50 42.63
N ASN A 52 -25.47 23.20 43.34
CA ASN A 52 -25.07 21.86 43.77
C ASN A 52 -25.14 20.74 42.68
N ALA A 53 -25.06 21.07 41.39
CA ALA A 53 -24.92 20.10 40.29
C ALA A 53 -26.02 19.01 40.20
N SER A 54 -27.29 19.37 40.43
CA SER A 54 -28.40 18.40 40.51
C SER A 54 -28.76 17.67 39.20
N VAL A 55 -28.42 18.22 38.02
CA VAL A 55 -28.63 17.54 36.73
C VAL A 55 -27.41 17.68 35.82
N CYS A 56 -26.80 16.54 35.49
CA CYS A 56 -25.70 16.44 34.55
C CYS A 56 -26.14 15.77 33.24
N ARG A 57 -25.66 16.27 32.11
CA ARG A 57 -25.93 15.70 30.78
C ARG A 57 -24.64 15.39 30.07
N VAL A 58 -24.56 14.22 29.43
CA VAL A 58 -23.42 13.84 28.61
C VAL A 58 -23.40 14.67 27.33
N THR A 59 -22.35 15.46 27.13
CA THR A 59 -22.16 16.32 25.96
C THR A 59 -21.11 15.77 25.00
N ARG A 60 -20.20 14.92 25.49
CA ARG A 60 -19.16 14.30 24.66
C ARG A 60 -19.06 12.82 24.97
N LEU A 61 -18.94 11.99 23.94
CA LEU A 61 -18.70 10.55 24.06
C LEU A 61 -17.60 10.12 23.09
N LYS A 62 -16.59 9.42 23.61
CA LYS A 62 -15.47 8.88 22.86
C LYS A 62 -15.29 7.40 23.14
N ILE A 63 -15.29 6.59 22.09
CA ILE A 63 -14.92 5.16 22.07
C ILE A 63 -14.03 5.01 20.83
N TYR A 64 -12.72 5.21 20.98
CA TYR A 64 -11.80 5.38 19.84
C TYR A 64 -10.75 4.28 19.83
N ALA A 65 -10.47 3.61 18.71
CA ALA A 65 -9.36 2.64 18.65
C ALA A 65 -9.44 1.50 19.70
N LEU A 66 -10.66 1.05 20.06
CA LEU A 66 -10.90 0.01 21.07
C LEU A 66 -11.39 -1.32 20.47
N ASP A 67 -11.36 -1.42 19.13
CA ASP A 67 -11.85 -2.59 18.40
C ASP A 67 -13.30 -2.98 18.79
N ALA A 68 -14.13 -1.97 19.13
CA ALA A 68 -15.54 -2.20 19.44
C ALA A 68 -16.26 -2.82 18.22
N VAL A 69 -17.05 -3.86 18.47
CA VAL A 69 -17.75 -4.63 17.44
C VAL A 69 -19.27 -4.47 17.55
N GLY A 70 -19.98 -4.81 16.47
CA GLY A 70 -21.44 -4.78 16.42
C GLY A 70 -22.00 -3.50 15.79
N SER A 71 -23.32 -3.35 15.82
CA SER A 71 -24.00 -2.16 15.28
C SER A 71 -23.99 -0.98 16.25
N ILE A 72 -24.13 0.24 15.73
CA ILE A 72 -24.32 1.43 16.57
C ILE A 72 -25.60 1.25 17.42
N PRO A 73 -25.54 1.29 18.77
CA PRO A 73 -26.68 1.01 19.62
C PRO A 73 -27.77 2.10 19.57
N GLU A 74 -29.04 1.68 19.51
CA GLU A 74 -30.22 2.58 19.57
C GLU A 74 -30.27 3.45 20.84
N GLU A 75 -29.70 2.99 21.97
CA GLU A 75 -29.68 3.74 23.22
C GLU A 75 -28.88 5.05 23.14
N LEU A 76 -28.05 5.20 22.10
CA LEU A 76 -27.36 6.45 21.79
C LEU A 76 -28.34 7.59 21.48
N ARG A 77 -29.52 7.27 20.93
CA ARG A 77 -30.64 8.21 20.70
C ARG A 77 -31.02 9.00 21.96
N ASN A 78 -30.86 8.39 23.14
CA ASN A 78 -31.24 9.01 24.41
C ASN A 78 -30.21 10.04 24.93
N LEU A 79 -29.05 10.18 24.29
CA LEU A 79 -28.01 11.16 24.65
C LEU A 79 -28.18 12.46 23.85
N THR A 80 -29.36 13.07 23.92
CA THR A 80 -29.77 14.23 23.10
C THR A 80 -28.96 15.51 23.34
N ALA A 81 -28.16 15.56 24.41
CA ALA A 81 -27.28 16.67 24.73
C ALA A 81 -25.89 16.57 24.07
N LEU A 82 -25.60 15.50 23.32
CA LEU A 82 -24.31 15.32 22.66
C LEU A 82 -24.02 16.43 21.65
N THR A 83 -22.83 17.01 21.78
CA THR A 83 -22.21 17.92 20.82
C THR A 83 -21.01 17.29 20.13
N ASN A 84 -20.38 16.26 20.74
CA ASN A 84 -19.25 15.55 20.18
C ASN A 84 -19.39 14.04 20.34
N LEU A 85 -19.38 13.31 19.23
CA LEU A 85 -19.41 11.85 19.21
C LEU A 85 -18.24 11.32 18.37
N ASP A 86 -17.37 10.54 19.00
CA ASP A 86 -16.27 9.86 18.33
C ASP A 86 -16.33 8.35 18.58
N LEU A 87 -16.71 7.61 17.54
CA LEU A 87 -16.69 6.14 17.48
C LEU A 87 -15.67 5.63 16.44
N SER A 88 -14.70 6.46 16.05
CA SER A 88 -13.76 6.12 14.99
C SER A 88 -12.72 5.09 15.40
N GLN A 89 -12.12 4.43 14.41
CA GLN A 89 -11.17 3.33 14.61
C GLN A 89 -11.76 2.19 15.45
N ASN A 90 -12.88 1.63 15.02
CA ASN A 90 -13.41 0.40 15.61
C ASN A 90 -13.77 -0.60 14.50
N TYR A 91 -14.54 -1.64 14.84
CA TYR A 91 -15.07 -2.60 13.88
C TYR A 91 -16.60 -2.60 13.94
N LEU A 92 -17.21 -1.41 13.99
CA LEU A 92 -18.66 -1.25 13.96
C LEU A 92 -19.21 -1.64 12.59
N THR A 93 -20.35 -2.33 12.58
CA THR A 93 -20.96 -2.94 11.39
C THR A 93 -22.42 -2.52 11.22
N GLY A 94 -23.04 -2.88 10.10
CA GLY A 94 -24.41 -2.50 9.79
C GLY A 94 -24.54 -1.06 9.30
N PRO A 95 -25.77 -0.55 9.12
CA PRO A 95 -26.00 0.81 8.63
C PRO A 95 -25.73 1.87 9.69
N LEU A 96 -25.37 3.08 9.25
CA LEU A 96 -25.45 4.27 10.10
C LEU A 96 -26.93 4.56 10.39
N PRO A 97 -27.42 4.46 11.64
CA PRO A 97 -28.84 4.55 11.92
C PRO A 97 -29.41 5.95 11.64
N SER A 98 -30.64 6.01 11.13
CA SER A 98 -31.31 7.29 10.83
C SER A 98 -31.57 8.15 12.07
N PHE A 99 -31.69 7.53 13.26
CA PHE A 99 -31.86 8.26 14.53
C PHE A 99 -30.71 9.22 14.83
N ILE A 100 -29.55 9.06 14.20
CA ILE A 100 -28.43 9.99 14.34
C ILE A 100 -28.85 11.43 13.99
N GLY A 101 -29.80 11.61 13.07
CA GLY A 101 -30.39 12.92 12.75
C GLY A 101 -31.23 13.55 13.88
N GLU A 102 -31.53 12.81 14.95
CA GLU A 102 -32.25 13.32 16.12
C GLU A 102 -31.30 13.99 17.14
N LEU A 103 -29.98 13.80 17.01
CA LEU A 103 -28.96 14.40 17.89
C LEU A 103 -28.64 15.85 17.48
N THR A 104 -29.64 16.70 17.42
CA THR A 104 -29.59 18.02 16.75
C THR A 104 -28.58 19.03 17.32
N ARG A 105 -28.02 18.79 18.51
CA ARG A 105 -26.95 19.60 19.11
C ARG A 105 -25.54 19.21 18.64
N MET A 106 -25.43 18.20 17.78
CA MET A 106 -24.15 17.68 17.32
C MET A 106 -23.33 18.74 16.56
N GLN A 107 -22.05 18.84 16.90
CA GLN A 107 -21.08 19.72 16.26
C GLN A 107 -19.93 18.92 15.62
N TYR A 108 -19.50 17.84 16.28
CA TYR A 108 -18.39 17.00 15.83
C TYR A 108 -18.80 15.53 15.86
N MET A 109 -18.73 14.87 14.71
CA MET A 109 -19.19 13.50 14.56
C MET A 109 -18.20 12.67 13.73
N SER A 110 -17.64 11.63 14.34
CA SER A 110 -16.66 10.75 13.70
C SER A 110 -17.05 9.29 13.83
N PHE A 111 -17.26 8.63 12.69
CA PHE A 111 -17.44 7.19 12.52
C PHE A 111 -16.36 6.58 11.63
N GLY A 112 -15.29 7.33 11.34
CA GLY A 112 -14.25 6.92 10.41
C GLY A 112 -13.57 5.60 10.81
N ILE A 113 -13.09 4.84 9.83
CA ILE A 113 -12.33 3.59 10.04
C ILE A 113 -13.16 2.57 10.83
N ASN A 114 -14.24 2.11 10.20
CA ASN A 114 -15.14 1.08 10.71
C ASN A 114 -15.53 0.13 9.56
N ALA A 115 -16.56 -0.69 9.77
CA ALA A 115 -17.17 -1.56 8.77
C ALA A 115 -18.66 -1.20 8.54
N LEU A 116 -19.03 0.07 8.75
CA LEU A 116 -20.40 0.54 8.50
C LEU A 116 -20.73 0.43 7.01
N SER A 117 -22.00 0.18 6.70
CA SER A 117 -22.43 -0.17 5.34
C SER A 117 -23.79 0.39 4.98
N GLY A 118 -24.24 0.17 3.73
CA GLY A 118 -25.51 0.71 3.24
C GLY A 118 -25.42 2.20 2.88
N PRO A 119 -26.56 2.85 2.58
CA PRO A 119 -26.57 4.26 2.21
C PRO A 119 -26.30 5.16 3.41
N LEU A 120 -25.70 6.33 3.16
CA LEU A 120 -25.59 7.37 4.17
C LEU A 120 -26.98 7.98 4.43
N PRO A 121 -27.48 8.01 5.68
CA PRO A 121 -28.83 8.45 5.98
C PRO A 121 -29.02 9.94 5.68
N LYS A 122 -30.12 10.28 5.01
CA LYS A 122 -30.48 11.67 4.68
C LYS A 122 -30.76 12.51 5.93
N GLU A 123 -31.16 11.87 7.02
CA GLU A 123 -31.46 12.48 8.31
C GLU A 123 -30.25 13.21 8.91
N LEU A 124 -29.02 12.91 8.45
CA LEU A 124 -27.83 13.72 8.79
C LEU A 124 -28.03 15.20 8.45
N GLY A 125 -28.81 15.52 7.41
CA GLY A 125 -29.13 16.90 7.05
C GLY A 125 -29.91 17.68 8.12
N ASN A 126 -30.42 17.02 9.16
CA ASN A 126 -31.06 17.68 10.31
C ASN A 126 -30.06 18.25 11.31
N LEU A 127 -28.78 17.88 11.24
CA LEU A 127 -27.74 18.28 12.19
C LEU A 127 -27.15 19.65 11.82
N THR A 128 -27.98 20.70 11.78
CA THR A 128 -27.59 22.02 11.27
C THR A 128 -26.46 22.73 12.05
N ASP A 129 -26.14 22.23 13.25
CA ASP A 129 -25.03 22.70 14.09
C ASP A 129 -23.69 22.00 13.78
N LEU A 130 -23.67 21.04 12.86
CA LEU A 130 -22.50 20.23 12.56
C LEU A 130 -21.38 21.05 11.89
N VAL A 131 -20.19 20.95 12.47
CA VAL A 131 -18.95 21.61 12.06
C VAL A 131 -17.99 20.62 11.38
N SER A 132 -17.94 19.38 11.87
CA SER A 132 -17.09 18.33 11.32
C SER A 132 -17.82 16.99 11.25
N LEU A 133 -17.77 16.37 10.06
CA LEU A 133 -18.30 15.03 9.79
C LEU A 133 -17.21 14.14 9.21
N SER A 134 -16.95 13.02 9.86
CA SER A 134 -16.11 11.95 9.34
C SER A 134 -16.85 10.62 9.27
N VAL A 135 -16.93 10.07 8.05
CA VAL A 135 -17.43 8.72 7.76
C VAL A 135 -16.44 7.94 6.89
N SER A 136 -15.20 8.43 6.80
CA SER A 136 -14.14 7.88 5.95
C SER A 136 -13.81 6.41 6.29
N SER A 137 -13.23 5.68 5.33
CA SER A 137 -12.79 4.29 5.53
C SER A 137 -13.88 3.37 6.09
N ASN A 138 -14.99 3.29 5.38
CA ASN A 138 -16.15 2.45 5.67
C ASN A 138 -16.63 1.76 4.38
N ASN A 139 -17.74 1.04 4.43
CA ASN A 139 -18.33 0.28 3.33
C ASN A 139 -19.72 0.81 2.93
N PHE A 140 -19.91 2.14 2.99
CA PHE A 140 -21.12 2.78 2.49
C PHE A 140 -21.33 2.49 1.01
N SER A 141 -22.54 2.74 0.53
CA SER A 141 -22.92 2.57 -0.87
C SER A 141 -23.86 3.66 -1.34
N GLY A 142 -24.04 3.76 -2.66
CA GLY A 142 -24.90 4.76 -3.28
C GLY A 142 -24.27 6.15 -3.30
N SER A 143 -25.10 7.15 -3.63
CA SER A 143 -24.69 8.56 -3.72
C SER A 143 -24.77 9.27 -2.38
N LEU A 144 -24.06 10.38 -2.26
CA LEU A 144 -24.25 11.29 -1.12
C LEU A 144 -25.69 11.84 -1.12
N PRO A 145 -26.37 11.87 0.04
CA PRO A 145 -27.70 12.45 0.13
C PRO A 145 -27.63 13.97 -0.07
N SER A 146 -28.60 14.50 -0.82
CA SER A 146 -28.68 15.93 -1.14
C SER A 146 -28.84 16.82 0.10
N GLU A 147 -29.40 16.25 1.16
CA GLU A 147 -29.69 16.85 2.45
C GLU A 147 -28.43 17.25 3.22
N LEU A 148 -27.25 16.70 2.87
CA LEU A 148 -25.97 17.21 3.40
C LEU A 148 -25.76 18.69 3.09
N GLY A 149 -26.37 19.21 2.02
CA GLY A 149 -26.36 20.65 1.71
C GLY A 149 -27.04 21.54 2.76
N ASN A 150 -27.77 20.98 3.74
CA ASN A 150 -28.38 21.73 4.83
C ASN A 150 -27.40 22.06 5.98
N LEU A 151 -26.21 21.46 5.98
CA LEU A 151 -25.21 21.60 7.04
C LEU A 151 -24.42 22.91 6.90
N ALA A 152 -25.10 24.06 6.99
CA ALA A 152 -24.52 25.37 6.68
C ALA A 152 -23.30 25.78 7.54
N LYS A 153 -23.08 25.13 8.69
CA LYS A 153 -21.90 25.34 9.56
C LYS A 153 -20.74 24.39 9.29
N LEU A 154 -20.89 23.45 8.35
CA LEU A 154 -19.89 22.42 8.09
C LEU A 154 -18.60 23.06 7.54
N GLU A 155 -17.50 22.75 8.21
CA GLU A 155 -16.16 23.20 7.83
C GLU A 155 -15.30 22.04 7.32
N GLN A 156 -15.55 20.82 7.81
CA GLN A 156 -14.74 19.65 7.52
C GLN A 156 -15.62 18.46 7.14
N LEU A 157 -15.34 17.88 5.97
CA LEU A 157 -16.02 16.67 5.50
C LEU A 157 -14.98 15.63 5.07
N TYR A 158 -14.95 14.51 5.81
CA TYR A 158 -14.10 13.36 5.54
C TYR A 158 -14.95 12.18 5.10
N ILE A 159 -14.91 11.90 3.81
CA ILE A 159 -15.69 10.85 3.12
C ILE A 159 -14.80 9.98 2.24
N ASP A 160 -13.47 10.06 2.41
CA ASP A 160 -12.50 9.27 1.67
C ASP A 160 -12.62 7.77 2.01
N SER A 161 -12.34 6.90 1.04
CA SER A 161 -12.36 5.44 1.22
C SER A 161 -13.69 4.89 1.76
N ALA A 162 -14.83 5.53 1.48
CA ALA A 162 -16.11 5.22 2.13
C ALA A 162 -17.05 4.37 1.27
N GLY A 163 -16.79 4.24 -0.04
CA GLY A 163 -17.62 3.46 -0.97
C GLY A 163 -18.73 4.25 -1.67
N PHE A 164 -18.68 5.58 -1.62
CA PHE A 164 -19.65 6.45 -2.29
C PHE A 164 -19.51 6.39 -3.82
N SER A 165 -20.62 6.66 -4.51
CA SER A 165 -20.71 6.63 -5.98
C SER A 165 -21.58 7.77 -6.52
N GLY A 166 -21.69 7.89 -7.84
CA GLY A 166 -22.50 8.94 -8.48
C GLY A 166 -21.84 10.33 -8.43
N PRO A 167 -22.51 11.38 -8.91
CA PRO A 167 -21.95 12.74 -8.89
C PRO A 167 -22.01 13.37 -7.49
N LEU A 168 -21.14 14.35 -7.25
CA LEU A 168 -21.27 15.23 -6.07
C LEU A 168 -22.57 16.05 -6.18
N PRO A 169 -23.45 16.06 -5.15
CA PRO A 169 -24.72 16.77 -5.22
C PRO A 169 -24.56 18.29 -5.36
N SER A 170 -25.33 18.92 -6.25
CA SER A 170 -25.32 20.38 -6.44
C SER A 170 -25.74 21.16 -5.20
N THR A 171 -26.50 20.54 -4.28
CA THR A 171 -26.91 21.13 -3.00
C THR A 171 -25.73 21.41 -2.07
N LEU A 172 -24.58 20.75 -2.26
CA LEU A 172 -23.37 21.04 -1.49
C LEU A 172 -22.86 22.47 -1.73
N SER A 173 -23.27 23.14 -2.82
CA SER A 173 -22.99 24.58 -3.04
C SER A 173 -23.38 25.48 -1.86
N LYS A 174 -24.33 25.07 -1.01
CA LYS A 174 -24.76 25.79 0.20
C LYS A 174 -23.73 25.76 1.35
N LEU A 175 -22.72 24.88 1.29
CA LEU A 175 -21.73 24.68 2.35
C LEU A 175 -20.61 25.74 2.31
N THR A 176 -20.98 26.99 2.54
CA THR A 176 -20.08 28.16 2.35
C THR A 176 -18.98 28.28 3.41
N LYS A 177 -18.99 27.45 4.46
CA LYS A 177 -17.97 27.42 5.54
C LYS A 177 -16.88 26.36 5.35
N MET A 178 -16.93 25.61 4.26
CA MET A 178 -15.99 24.51 3.98
C MET A 178 -14.53 24.99 3.95
N LYS A 179 -13.68 24.25 4.67
CA LYS A 179 -12.21 24.40 4.76
C LYS A 179 -11.49 23.14 4.32
N THR A 180 -12.03 21.97 4.62
CA THR A 180 -11.41 20.67 4.30
C THR A 180 -12.41 19.73 3.66
N LEU A 181 -12.06 19.19 2.49
CA LEU A 181 -12.81 18.12 1.84
C LEU A 181 -11.87 16.98 1.45
N TRP A 182 -12.02 15.84 2.11
CA TRP A 182 -11.33 14.60 1.74
C TRP A 182 -12.34 13.61 1.20
N ALA A 183 -12.23 13.28 -0.09
CA ALA A 183 -13.18 12.43 -0.79
C ALA A 183 -12.50 11.44 -1.75
N SER A 184 -11.21 11.18 -1.53
CA SER A 184 -10.41 10.23 -2.31
C SER A 184 -10.89 8.78 -2.17
N ASP A 185 -10.51 7.92 -3.11
CA ASP A 185 -10.81 6.48 -3.07
C ASP A 185 -12.31 6.15 -2.91
N ASN A 186 -13.13 6.77 -3.75
CA ASN A 186 -14.54 6.44 -3.93
C ASN A 186 -14.80 6.18 -5.43
N ASP A 187 -16.05 5.96 -5.79
CA ASP A 187 -16.50 5.84 -7.17
C ASP A 187 -17.31 7.07 -7.60
N PHE A 188 -16.91 8.27 -7.13
CA PHE A 188 -17.54 9.52 -7.58
C PHE A 188 -17.35 9.71 -9.08
N THR A 189 -18.41 10.14 -9.77
CA THR A 189 -18.48 10.29 -11.23
C THR A 189 -18.87 11.71 -11.61
N GLY A 190 -18.95 11.99 -12.92
CA GLY A 190 -19.23 13.31 -13.44
C GLY A 190 -18.04 14.25 -13.32
N GLN A 191 -18.24 15.53 -13.61
CA GLN A 191 -17.21 16.55 -13.45
C GLN A 191 -17.09 16.98 -11.99
N ILE A 192 -15.90 17.43 -11.59
CA ILE A 192 -15.70 18.14 -10.33
C ILE A 192 -16.54 19.44 -10.42
N PRO A 193 -17.52 19.69 -9.54
CA PRO A 193 -18.44 20.81 -9.71
C PRO A 193 -17.80 22.18 -9.48
N ASP A 194 -18.20 23.17 -10.27
CA ASP A 194 -17.66 24.54 -10.22
C ASP A 194 -17.86 25.25 -8.88
N TYR A 195 -18.92 24.90 -8.13
CA TYR A 195 -19.21 25.52 -6.83
C TYR A 195 -18.10 25.27 -5.80
N ILE A 196 -17.24 24.26 -5.99
CA ILE A 196 -16.09 24.02 -5.09
C ILE A 196 -15.16 25.23 -5.11
N GLY A 197 -15.02 25.91 -6.25
CA GLY A 197 -14.26 27.16 -6.37
C GLY A 197 -14.87 28.36 -5.64
N SER A 198 -16.07 28.24 -5.06
CA SER A 198 -16.69 29.30 -4.25
C SER A 198 -16.43 29.16 -2.75
N TRP A 199 -15.83 28.05 -2.32
CA TRP A 199 -15.50 27.80 -0.92
C TRP A 199 -14.15 28.41 -0.52
N ASN A 200 -13.83 28.41 0.77
CA ASN A 200 -12.55 28.87 1.31
C ASN A 200 -11.69 27.70 1.80
N LEU A 201 -11.39 26.78 0.89
CA LEU A 201 -10.68 25.53 1.20
C LEU A 201 -9.18 25.74 1.47
N THR A 202 -8.65 24.95 2.41
CA THR A 202 -7.22 24.78 2.68
C THR A 202 -6.68 23.42 2.25
N ASP A 203 -7.50 22.36 2.27
CA ASP A 203 -7.10 21.01 1.81
C ASP A 203 -8.23 20.34 1.01
N LEU A 204 -7.89 19.87 -0.20
CA LEU A 204 -8.80 19.21 -1.13
C LEU A 204 -8.18 17.92 -1.68
N ARG A 205 -8.86 16.79 -1.47
CA ARG A 205 -8.39 15.46 -1.91
C ARG A 205 -9.46 14.70 -2.69
N PHE A 206 -9.15 14.36 -3.93
CA PHE A 206 -10.05 13.68 -4.88
C PHE A 206 -9.41 12.52 -5.65
N GLN A 207 -8.15 12.15 -5.39
CA GLN A 207 -7.51 11.04 -6.10
C GLN A 207 -8.28 9.71 -5.98
N GLY A 208 -8.13 8.81 -6.96
CA GLY A 208 -8.76 7.48 -6.91
C GLY A 208 -10.27 7.48 -7.07
N ASN A 209 -10.84 8.50 -7.72
CA ASN A 209 -12.25 8.56 -8.11
C ASN A 209 -12.43 8.25 -9.60
N SER A 210 -13.66 8.42 -10.12
CA SER A 210 -14.00 8.27 -11.54
C SER A 210 -14.46 9.61 -12.15
N PHE A 211 -13.83 10.72 -11.72
CA PHE A 211 -14.16 12.06 -12.21
C PHE A 211 -13.79 12.24 -13.69
N GLN A 212 -14.59 13.06 -14.38
CA GLN A 212 -14.45 13.39 -15.79
C GLN A 212 -13.82 14.77 -15.95
N GLY A 213 -13.04 14.95 -17.02
CA GLY A 213 -12.38 16.20 -17.34
C GLY A 213 -13.26 17.19 -18.11
N PRO A 214 -12.77 18.43 -18.30
CA PRO A 214 -11.50 18.94 -17.76
C PRO A 214 -11.60 19.28 -16.25
N LEU A 215 -10.46 19.54 -15.61
CA LEU A 215 -10.45 20.14 -14.27
C LEU A 215 -11.10 21.54 -14.34
N PRO A 216 -12.01 21.89 -13.39
CA PRO A 216 -12.75 23.14 -13.46
C PRO A 216 -11.85 24.34 -13.19
N ALA A 217 -11.92 25.35 -14.07
CA ALA A 217 -11.12 26.57 -13.96
C ALA A 217 -11.42 27.34 -12.67
N THR A 218 -12.63 27.22 -12.11
CA THR A 218 -13.03 27.90 -10.86
C THR A 218 -12.18 27.50 -9.65
N LEU A 219 -11.44 26.39 -9.70
CA LEU A 219 -10.46 26.04 -8.65
C LEU A 219 -9.37 27.11 -8.49
N SER A 220 -9.14 27.95 -9.51
CA SER A 220 -8.21 29.09 -9.41
C SER A 220 -8.58 30.10 -8.32
N ASN A 221 -9.84 30.10 -7.87
CA ASN A 221 -10.33 30.99 -6.82
C ASN A 221 -9.88 30.54 -5.42
N LEU A 222 -9.42 29.30 -5.26
CA LEU A 222 -9.00 28.72 -3.98
C LEU A 222 -7.59 29.17 -3.59
N VAL A 223 -7.37 30.48 -3.48
CA VAL A 223 -6.04 31.08 -3.24
C VAL A 223 -5.45 30.75 -1.87
N GLN A 224 -6.27 30.32 -0.90
CA GLN A 224 -5.82 29.88 0.44
C GLN A 224 -5.44 28.39 0.48
N LEU A 225 -5.62 27.65 -0.61
CA LEU A 225 -5.40 26.22 -0.65
C LEU A 225 -3.91 25.88 -0.46
N THR A 226 -3.60 25.02 0.51
CA THR A 226 -2.24 24.59 0.82
C THR A 226 -1.95 23.18 0.29
N SER A 227 -2.99 22.35 0.17
CA SER A 227 -2.90 20.99 -0.35
C SER A 227 -4.01 20.75 -1.39
N LEU A 228 -3.59 20.50 -2.63
CA LEU A 228 -4.47 20.07 -3.72
C LEU A 228 -4.01 18.72 -4.23
N ARG A 229 -4.90 17.72 -4.16
CA ARG A 229 -4.64 16.37 -4.66
C ARG A 229 -5.80 15.91 -5.53
N ILE A 230 -5.56 15.87 -6.84
CA ILE A 230 -6.51 15.33 -7.82
C ILE A 230 -5.75 14.31 -8.65
N GLY A 231 -6.43 13.23 -9.01
CA GLY A 231 -5.89 12.28 -9.97
C GLY A 231 -6.94 11.42 -10.62
N ASP A 232 -6.49 10.64 -11.60
CA ASP A 232 -7.27 9.59 -12.25
C ASP A 232 -8.51 10.11 -12.99
N ILE A 233 -8.34 11.20 -13.75
CA ILE A 233 -9.41 11.75 -14.60
C ILE A 233 -9.63 10.80 -15.79
N VAL A 234 -10.78 10.13 -15.82
CA VAL A 234 -11.00 8.95 -16.68
C VAL A 234 -11.29 9.28 -18.14
N ASN A 235 -11.97 10.40 -18.42
CA ASN A 235 -12.37 10.82 -19.76
C ASN A 235 -12.56 12.36 -19.83
N GLY A 236 -13.14 12.89 -20.92
CA GLY A 236 -13.34 14.33 -21.13
C GLY A 236 -12.22 15.03 -21.90
N SER A 237 -12.24 16.36 -21.95
CA SER A 237 -11.20 17.17 -22.59
C SER A 237 -9.95 17.27 -21.72
N SER A 238 -8.80 17.57 -22.34
CA SER A 238 -7.55 17.81 -21.61
C SER A 238 -7.65 19.04 -20.70
N SER A 239 -6.95 18.99 -19.57
CA SER A 239 -6.87 20.11 -18.63
C SER A 239 -5.63 20.97 -18.90
N SER A 240 -5.71 22.27 -18.60
CA SER A 240 -4.55 23.18 -18.60
C SER A 240 -4.03 23.39 -17.18
N LEU A 241 -2.75 23.71 -17.03
CA LEU A 241 -2.15 24.15 -15.77
C LEU A 241 -2.49 25.60 -15.43
N ALA A 242 -3.11 26.38 -16.33
CA ALA A 242 -3.34 27.81 -16.11
C ALA A 242 -4.13 28.12 -14.81
N PHE A 243 -5.04 27.24 -14.38
CA PHE A 243 -5.87 27.47 -13.19
C PHE A 243 -5.05 27.59 -11.88
N ILE A 244 -3.86 26.98 -11.80
CA ILE A 244 -3.03 27.06 -10.59
C ILE A 244 -2.22 28.36 -10.51
N SER A 245 -2.20 29.20 -11.54
CA SER A 245 -1.27 30.34 -11.67
C SER A 245 -1.27 31.33 -10.49
N ASN A 246 -2.38 31.43 -9.77
CA ASN A 246 -2.56 32.33 -8.62
C ASN A 246 -2.67 31.59 -7.27
N MET A 247 -2.55 30.26 -7.25
CA MET A 247 -2.68 29.43 -6.04
C MET A 247 -1.34 29.37 -5.28
N THR A 248 -0.79 30.52 -4.92
CA THR A 248 0.58 30.66 -4.42
C THR A 248 0.79 30.13 -2.99
N SER A 249 -0.29 29.88 -2.24
CA SER A 249 -0.26 29.25 -0.92
C SER A 249 -0.02 27.74 -0.96
N LEU A 250 -0.02 27.12 -2.14
CA LEU A 250 0.18 25.68 -2.29
C LEU A 250 1.55 25.25 -1.73
N ASN A 251 1.48 24.31 -0.80
CA ASN A 251 2.62 23.55 -0.30
C ASN A 251 2.71 22.18 -0.97
N THR A 252 1.56 21.55 -1.22
CA THR A 252 1.43 20.24 -1.87
C THR A 252 0.52 20.36 -3.08
N LEU A 253 1.05 20.04 -4.27
CA LEU A 253 0.27 19.96 -5.50
C LEU A 253 0.49 18.60 -6.16
N VAL A 254 -0.57 17.79 -6.19
CA VAL A 254 -0.59 16.48 -6.86
C VAL A 254 -1.70 16.50 -7.90
N LEU A 255 -1.33 16.47 -9.17
CA LEU A 255 -2.23 16.40 -10.32
C LEU A 255 -1.83 15.23 -11.22
N ARG A 256 -1.86 14.01 -10.66
CA ARG A 256 -1.39 12.80 -11.34
C ARG A 256 -2.46 12.22 -12.25
N ASN A 257 -2.11 11.84 -13.48
CA ASN A 257 -3.09 11.20 -14.38
C ASN A 257 -4.36 12.06 -14.57
N CYS A 258 -4.16 13.37 -14.73
CA CYS A 258 -5.23 14.37 -14.90
C CYS A 258 -5.45 14.77 -16.36
N ARG A 259 -4.78 14.08 -17.30
CA ARG A 259 -4.80 14.36 -18.74
C ARG A 259 -4.42 15.81 -19.04
N ILE A 260 -3.45 16.34 -18.29
CA ILE A 260 -2.93 17.69 -18.48
C ILE A 260 -2.06 17.71 -19.74
N SER A 261 -2.40 18.55 -20.69
CA SER A 261 -1.70 18.68 -21.97
C SER A 261 -1.22 20.11 -22.15
N ASP A 262 -0.13 20.46 -21.47
CA ASP A 262 0.39 21.83 -21.36
C ASP A 262 1.93 21.83 -21.44
N THR A 263 2.53 23.00 -21.29
CA THR A 263 3.97 23.16 -21.02
C THR A 263 4.15 23.69 -19.60
N LEU A 264 5.29 23.37 -18.96
CA LEU A 264 5.61 23.90 -17.62
C LEU A 264 5.86 25.41 -17.62
N LEU A 265 6.08 26.03 -18.80
CA LEU A 265 6.25 27.48 -18.94
C LEU A 265 4.93 28.26 -18.88
N SER A 266 3.78 27.58 -18.94
CA SER A 266 2.46 28.21 -18.78
C SER A 266 2.23 28.79 -17.38
N VAL A 267 2.99 28.32 -16.39
CA VAL A 267 2.88 28.73 -14.99
C VAL A 267 4.19 29.35 -14.54
N ASN A 268 4.12 30.55 -13.97
CA ASN A 268 5.28 31.14 -13.32
C ASN A 268 5.48 30.53 -11.91
N PHE A 269 6.22 29.42 -11.86
CA PHE A 269 6.51 28.71 -10.61
C PHE A 269 7.28 29.55 -9.58
N SER A 270 7.94 30.65 -9.96
CA SER A 270 8.67 31.51 -9.00
C SER A 270 7.76 32.12 -7.93
N LYS A 271 6.45 32.16 -8.15
CA LYS A 271 5.46 32.66 -7.19
C LYS A 271 5.12 31.66 -6.07
N PHE A 272 5.50 30.39 -6.22
CA PHE A 272 5.10 29.31 -5.31
C PHE A 272 6.18 29.10 -4.24
N THR A 273 6.37 30.11 -3.39
CA THR A 273 7.47 30.13 -2.41
C THR A 273 7.37 29.07 -1.32
N SER A 274 6.17 28.52 -1.08
CA SER A 274 5.91 27.51 -0.05
C SER A 274 5.81 26.08 -0.60
N LEU A 275 5.91 25.90 -1.92
CA LEU A 275 5.69 24.61 -2.58
C LEU A 275 6.81 23.63 -2.22
N ASN A 276 6.45 22.56 -1.53
CA ASN A 276 7.36 21.50 -1.11
C ASN A 276 7.27 20.26 -2.00
N LEU A 277 6.07 19.92 -2.46
CA LEU A 277 5.80 18.76 -3.30
C LEU A 277 5.03 19.17 -4.55
N LEU A 278 5.60 18.88 -5.71
CA LEU A 278 4.95 18.98 -7.01
C LEU A 278 4.97 17.61 -7.70
N ASP A 279 3.78 17.05 -7.95
CA ASP A 279 3.61 15.82 -8.70
C ASP A 279 2.65 16.06 -9.88
N LEU A 280 3.22 16.06 -11.09
CA LEU A 280 2.48 16.14 -12.35
C LEU A 280 2.70 14.89 -13.20
N SER A 281 3.00 13.76 -12.55
CA SER A 281 3.31 12.50 -13.23
C SER A 281 2.10 11.95 -14.01
N PHE A 282 2.38 11.15 -15.04
CA PHE A 282 1.37 10.47 -15.86
C PHE A 282 0.42 11.44 -16.59
N ASN A 283 0.95 12.53 -17.14
CA ASN A 283 0.19 13.48 -17.95
C ASN A 283 0.75 13.55 -19.39
N ASN A 284 0.27 14.52 -20.16
CA ASN A 284 0.68 14.80 -21.54
C ASN A 284 1.50 16.10 -21.60
N ILE A 285 2.27 16.42 -20.55
CA ILE A 285 3.06 17.66 -20.50
C ILE A 285 4.24 17.58 -21.47
N THR A 286 4.47 18.66 -22.20
CA THR A 286 5.51 18.77 -23.23
C THR A 286 6.47 19.94 -22.95
N GLY A 287 7.48 20.08 -23.80
CA GLY A 287 8.45 21.17 -23.73
C GLY A 287 9.56 20.90 -22.73
N GLN A 288 10.33 21.96 -22.43
CA GLN A 288 11.49 21.87 -21.55
C GLN A 288 11.12 22.05 -20.08
N VAL A 289 11.95 21.49 -19.21
CA VAL A 289 11.85 21.72 -17.77
C VAL A 289 12.45 23.09 -17.45
N PRO A 290 11.69 24.05 -16.90
CA PRO A 290 12.18 25.40 -16.66
C PRO A 290 13.15 25.46 -15.47
N GLN A 291 14.25 26.21 -15.63
CA GLN A 291 15.26 26.40 -14.59
C GLN A 291 14.66 27.04 -13.31
N THR A 292 13.64 27.89 -13.47
CA THR A 292 12.93 28.55 -12.36
C THR A 292 12.22 27.55 -11.45
N LEU A 293 11.69 26.46 -11.99
CA LEU A 293 11.04 25.40 -11.20
C LEU A 293 12.06 24.62 -10.36
N LEU A 294 13.22 24.28 -10.94
CA LEU A 294 14.26 23.53 -10.22
C LEU A 294 14.95 24.36 -9.16
N ASN A 295 14.97 25.69 -9.31
CA ASN A 295 15.58 26.63 -8.36
C ASN A 295 14.65 27.08 -7.23
N LEU A 296 13.45 26.49 -7.09
CA LEU A 296 12.56 26.82 -5.97
C LEU A 296 13.19 26.44 -4.63
N ASN A 297 13.18 27.39 -3.70
CA ASN A 297 13.88 27.24 -2.41
C ASN A 297 13.29 26.17 -1.50
N SER A 298 11.96 26.00 -1.51
CA SER A 298 11.26 25.08 -0.60
C SER A 298 10.90 23.72 -1.22
N LEU A 299 11.12 23.56 -2.53
CA LEU A 299 10.74 22.35 -3.26
C LEU A 299 11.66 21.20 -2.89
N GLY A 300 11.11 20.16 -2.24
CA GLY A 300 11.84 18.97 -1.83
C GLY A 300 11.59 17.75 -2.72
N PHE A 301 10.42 17.71 -3.37
CA PHE A 301 9.95 16.60 -4.19
C PHE A 301 9.36 17.11 -5.49
N LEU A 302 9.94 16.67 -6.61
CA LEU A 302 9.48 16.98 -7.96
C LEU A 302 9.28 15.67 -8.74
N PHE A 303 8.03 15.36 -9.07
CA PHE A 303 7.68 14.17 -9.85
C PHE A 303 7.04 14.58 -11.17
N LEU A 304 7.74 14.33 -12.27
CA LEU A 304 7.35 14.65 -13.64
C LEU A 304 7.40 13.41 -14.54
N GLY A 305 7.49 12.22 -13.95
CA GLY A 305 7.57 10.97 -14.68
C GLY A 305 6.36 10.71 -15.58
N ASN A 306 6.53 9.91 -16.63
CA ASN A 306 5.49 9.55 -17.58
C ASN A 306 4.82 10.80 -18.21
N ASN A 307 5.61 11.61 -18.90
CA ASN A 307 5.17 12.76 -19.69
C ASN A 307 5.87 12.75 -21.07
N SER A 308 5.85 13.87 -21.79
CA SER A 308 6.55 14.08 -23.06
C SER A 308 7.52 15.26 -23.00
N LEU A 309 8.17 15.47 -21.85
CA LEU A 309 9.19 16.51 -21.66
C LEU A 309 10.41 16.23 -22.55
N SER A 310 11.03 17.29 -23.07
CA SER A 310 12.14 17.22 -24.02
C SER A 310 13.26 18.21 -23.67
N GLY A 311 14.40 18.10 -24.34
CA GLY A 311 15.56 18.97 -24.12
C GLY A 311 16.46 18.49 -22.98
N SER A 312 17.42 19.33 -22.57
CA SER A 312 18.37 19.01 -21.52
C SER A 312 17.83 19.28 -20.11
N LEU A 313 18.39 18.57 -19.14
CA LEU A 313 18.18 18.91 -17.73
C LEU A 313 18.75 20.31 -17.42
N PRO A 314 18.10 21.10 -16.55
CA PRO A 314 18.64 22.39 -16.13
C PRO A 314 19.98 22.27 -15.39
N SER A 315 20.80 23.33 -15.44
CA SER A 315 22.20 23.29 -14.99
C SER A 315 22.38 23.33 -13.47
N SER A 316 21.34 23.74 -12.73
CA SER A 316 21.35 23.83 -11.27
C SER A 316 20.03 23.36 -10.65
N VAL A 317 20.07 23.03 -9.36
CA VAL A 317 18.89 22.76 -8.53
C VAL A 317 18.95 23.61 -7.25
N GLY A 318 17.77 23.92 -6.72
CA GLY A 318 17.61 24.62 -5.45
C GLY A 318 18.07 23.77 -4.26
N PRO A 319 18.32 24.40 -3.10
CA PRO A 319 19.00 23.77 -1.97
C PRO A 319 18.21 22.63 -1.30
N MET A 320 16.88 22.65 -1.37
CA MET A 320 16.01 21.64 -0.75
C MET A 320 15.65 20.48 -1.68
N LEU A 321 15.92 20.60 -2.99
CA LEU A 321 15.42 19.67 -3.99
C LEU A 321 16.27 18.39 -4.03
N LYS A 322 15.78 17.35 -3.36
CA LYS A 322 16.49 16.08 -3.17
C LYS A 322 15.93 14.91 -3.96
N ASN A 323 14.65 14.95 -4.30
CA ASN A 323 13.92 13.85 -4.93
C ASN A 323 13.32 14.31 -6.26
N LEU A 324 13.87 13.82 -7.36
CA LEU A 324 13.48 14.24 -8.72
C LEU A 324 13.18 13.01 -9.56
N ASP A 325 11.95 12.91 -10.06
CA ASP A 325 11.57 11.90 -11.04
C ASP A 325 11.29 12.56 -12.39
N PHE A 326 12.09 12.19 -13.39
CA PHE A 326 11.89 12.53 -14.79
C PHE A 326 11.74 11.27 -15.66
N SER A 327 11.46 10.13 -15.07
CA SER A 327 11.38 8.86 -15.80
C SER A 327 10.31 8.90 -16.91
N TYR A 328 10.47 8.10 -17.96
CA TYR A 328 9.51 8.00 -19.08
C TYR A 328 9.20 9.36 -19.74
N ASN A 329 10.25 10.10 -20.10
CA ASN A 329 10.18 11.35 -20.87
C ASN A 329 11.10 11.26 -22.10
N GLN A 330 11.26 12.37 -22.83
CA GLN A 330 12.07 12.47 -24.04
C GLN A 330 13.31 13.35 -23.81
N LEU A 331 13.83 13.43 -22.57
CA LEU A 331 14.98 14.27 -22.22
C LEU A 331 16.27 13.75 -22.86
N THR A 332 17.16 14.68 -23.20
CA THR A 332 18.42 14.44 -23.93
C THR A 332 19.58 15.22 -23.30
N GLY A 333 20.78 15.15 -23.89
CA GLY A 333 21.94 15.95 -23.48
C GLY A 333 22.81 15.23 -22.44
N SER A 334 23.65 15.99 -21.73
CA SER A 334 24.50 15.46 -20.66
C SER A 334 23.79 15.52 -19.31
N VAL A 335 24.16 14.59 -18.42
CA VAL A 335 23.66 14.57 -17.03
C VAL A 335 24.46 15.58 -16.20
N PRO A 336 23.83 16.62 -15.61
CA PRO A 336 24.53 17.66 -14.85
C PRO A 336 25.28 17.11 -13.61
N SER A 337 26.28 17.84 -13.11
CA SER A 337 27.08 17.40 -11.95
C SER A 337 26.27 17.23 -10.67
N TRP A 338 25.25 18.06 -10.44
CA TRP A 338 24.38 17.98 -9.27
C TRP A 338 23.56 16.67 -9.22
N ALA A 339 23.30 16.05 -10.38
CA ALA A 339 22.51 14.84 -10.51
C ALA A 339 23.18 13.60 -9.88
N ARG A 340 24.47 13.67 -9.54
CA ARG A 340 25.20 12.56 -8.91
C ARG A 340 24.91 12.39 -7.41
N ASN A 341 24.42 13.43 -6.74
CA ASN A 341 24.25 13.46 -5.29
C ASN A 341 22.78 13.49 -4.81
N SER A 342 21.81 13.44 -5.74
CA SER A 342 20.37 13.49 -5.46
C SER A 342 19.69 12.15 -5.72
N GLN A 343 18.53 11.91 -5.10
CA GLN A 343 17.64 10.81 -5.52
C GLN A 343 16.98 11.22 -6.83
N LEU A 344 17.54 10.75 -7.94
CA LEU A 344 17.15 11.11 -9.29
C LEU A 344 16.74 9.86 -10.08
N ASN A 345 15.57 9.91 -10.70
CA ASN A 345 15.11 8.89 -11.61
C ASN A 345 15.04 9.41 -13.06
N LEU A 346 15.88 8.84 -13.93
CA LEU A 346 15.98 9.19 -15.36
C LEU A 346 15.61 8.03 -16.28
N VAL A 347 15.02 6.96 -15.76
CA VAL A 347 14.67 5.76 -16.54
C VAL A 347 13.82 6.14 -17.76
N ALA A 348 14.04 5.48 -18.89
CA ALA A 348 13.29 5.65 -20.15
C ALA A 348 13.34 7.08 -20.73
N ASN A 349 14.54 7.67 -20.79
CA ASN A 349 14.87 8.93 -21.50
C ASN A 349 15.88 8.70 -22.66
N ASN A 350 16.38 9.75 -23.29
CA ASN A 350 17.25 9.70 -24.47
C ASN A 350 18.65 10.31 -24.19
N PHE A 351 19.22 10.09 -23.00
CA PHE A 351 20.57 10.57 -22.69
C PHE A 351 21.61 9.73 -23.43
N GLY A 352 22.51 10.38 -24.17
CA GLY A 352 23.59 9.72 -24.89
C GLY A 352 24.82 9.51 -24.01
N ALA A 353 25.58 8.44 -24.27
CA ALA A 353 26.96 8.34 -23.82
C ALA A 353 27.83 9.22 -24.73
N ASP A 354 27.86 10.53 -24.49
CA ASP A 354 28.70 11.43 -25.29
C ASP A 354 30.18 11.20 -24.91
N ILE A 355 30.88 10.43 -25.73
CA ILE A 355 32.30 10.02 -25.57
C ILE A 355 33.23 11.24 -25.51
N SER A 356 32.79 12.40 -25.99
CA SER A 356 33.58 13.64 -25.99
C SER A 356 33.54 14.42 -24.67
N SER A 357 32.61 14.09 -23.77
CA SER A 357 32.47 14.72 -22.45
C SER A 357 32.70 13.68 -21.37
N ASN A 358 33.47 14.00 -20.32
CA ASN A 358 33.70 13.13 -19.16
C ASN A 358 32.43 12.87 -18.29
N SER A 359 31.23 12.89 -18.88
CA SER A 359 29.93 12.70 -18.22
C SER A 359 29.39 11.30 -18.46
N ALA A 360 30.01 10.29 -17.82
CA ALA A 360 29.45 8.94 -17.78
C ALA A 360 28.04 8.98 -17.16
N LEU A 361 27.09 8.26 -17.79
CA LEU A 361 25.75 8.05 -17.23
C LEU A 361 25.87 7.41 -15.84
N PRO A 362 24.96 7.73 -14.90
CA PRO A 362 24.84 7.00 -13.64
C PRO A 362 24.76 5.48 -13.87
N THR A 363 25.39 4.70 -12.99
CA THR A 363 25.53 3.25 -13.13
C THR A 363 24.20 2.56 -13.48
N GLY A 364 24.23 1.71 -14.51
CA GLY A 364 23.09 0.92 -14.99
C GLY A 364 22.02 1.70 -15.76
N LEU A 365 22.07 3.04 -15.79
CA LEU A 365 21.08 3.86 -16.48
C LEU A 365 21.11 3.65 -18.00
N ASP A 366 22.27 3.34 -18.55
CA ASP A 366 22.49 2.96 -19.95
C ASP A 366 21.55 1.83 -20.37
N CYS A 367 21.36 0.82 -19.52
CA CYS A 367 20.47 -0.30 -19.80
C CYS A 367 18.98 0.02 -19.59
N LEU A 368 18.66 1.17 -19.00
CA LEU A 368 17.30 1.63 -18.74
C LEU A 368 16.93 2.88 -19.56
N GLN A 369 17.73 3.30 -20.54
CA GLN A 369 17.34 4.36 -21.47
C GLN A 369 16.21 3.92 -22.41
N ARG A 370 15.49 4.90 -22.97
CA ARG A 370 14.42 4.70 -23.94
C ARG A 370 14.99 3.91 -25.14
N ASN A 371 14.24 2.92 -25.61
CA ASN A 371 14.66 1.97 -26.65
C ASN A 371 15.85 1.04 -26.25
N THR A 372 16.17 0.93 -24.96
CA THR A 372 16.99 -0.12 -24.30
C THR A 372 18.31 -0.50 -24.99
N PRO A 373 19.34 0.34 -24.92
CA PRO A 373 20.61 0.16 -25.64
C PRO A 373 21.63 -0.85 -25.03
N CYS A 374 21.26 -1.71 -24.07
CA CYS A 374 22.12 -2.80 -23.61
C CYS A 374 21.76 -4.14 -24.23
N PHE A 375 22.76 -4.87 -24.74
CA PHE A 375 22.64 -6.27 -25.24
C PHE A 375 21.62 -6.48 -26.38
N LEU A 376 21.27 -5.43 -27.12
CA LEU A 376 20.35 -5.55 -28.24
C LEU A 376 20.92 -6.51 -29.30
N GLY A 377 20.19 -7.61 -29.56
CA GLY A 377 20.63 -8.67 -30.47
C GLY A 377 21.75 -9.57 -29.92
N SER A 378 22.15 -9.41 -28.66
CA SER A 378 23.20 -10.20 -27.99
C SER A 378 22.77 -10.58 -26.56
N PRO A 379 21.70 -11.38 -26.41
CA PRO A 379 21.12 -11.71 -25.10
C PRO A 379 22.15 -12.32 -24.15
N LYS A 380 21.99 -12.04 -22.86
CA LYS A 380 22.86 -12.53 -21.78
C LYS A 380 22.16 -13.53 -20.87
N SER A 381 20.84 -13.46 -20.80
CA SER A 381 20.05 -14.35 -19.96
C SER A 381 18.82 -14.87 -20.67
N SER A 382 18.38 -16.07 -20.29
CA SER A 382 17.11 -16.63 -20.73
C SER A 382 15.97 -16.41 -19.74
N SER A 383 16.23 -15.92 -18.52
CA SER A 383 15.24 -15.80 -17.43
C SER A 383 15.72 -14.86 -16.32
N PHE A 384 14.83 -14.48 -15.40
CA PHE A 384 15.23 -13.89 -14.12
C PHE A 384 14.17 -14.15 -13.05
N ALA A 385 14.56 -14.09 -11.79
CA ALA A 385 13.69 -14.27 -10.63
C ALA A 385 14.19 -13.37 -9.50
N VAL A 386 13.27 -12.68 -8.82
CA VAL A 386 13.57 -11.65 -7.81
C VAL A 386 12.72 -11.89 -6.57
N ASP A 387 13.38 -11.92 -5.41
CA ASP A 387 12.79 -11.90 -4.08
C ASP A 387 12.73 -10.45 -3.58
N CYS A 388 11.54 -9.87 -3.63
CA CYS A 388 11.31 -8.43 -3.55
C CYS A 388 11.42 -7.92 -2.11
N GLY A 389 12.47 -7.13 -1.83
CA GLY A 389 12.74 -6.58 -0.50
C GLY A 389 13.59 -7.48 0.40
N SER A 390 14.15 -8.56 -0.14
CA SER A 390 15.04 -9.48 0.59
C SER A 390 16.52 -9.12 0.38
N ASP A 391 17.35 -9.45 1.36
CA ASP A 391 18.80 -9.24 1.33
C ASP A 391 19.61 -10.49 0.96
N ARG A 392 18.93 -11.63 0.79
CA ARG A 392 19.55 -12.93 0.52
C ARG A 392 18.82 -13.67 -0.60
N PRO A 393 19.54 -14.48 -1.40
CA PRO A 393 18.89 -15.30 -2.43
C PRO A 393 18.08 -16.43 -1.81
N ILE A 394 16.96 -16.78 -2.45
CA ILE A 394 16.06 -17.86 -2.01
C ILE A 394 15.83 -18.84 -3.16
N SER A 395 15.88 -20.14 -2.85
CA SER A 395 15.53 -21.19 -3.82
C SER A 395 14.03 -21.48 -3.74
N GLY A 396 13.32 -21.32 -4.84
CA GLY A 396 11.91 -21.69 -4.95
C GLY A 396 11.70 -23.17 -5.27
N SER A 397 10.50 -23.66 -5.03
CA SER A 397 10.03 -25.00 -5.40
C SER A 397 10.02 -25.25 -6.91
N ASP A 398 10.01 -24.18 -7.71
CA ASP A 398 10.17 -24.17 -9.17
C ASP A 398 11.63 -24.40 -9.64
N ASN A 399 12.57 -24.63 -8.71
CA ASN A 399 14.01 -24.72 -8.93
C ASN A 399 14.68 -23.42 -9.42
N SER A 400 13.98 -22.30 -9.38
CA SER A 400 14.56 -20.97 -9.65
C SER A 400 15.30 -20.48 -8.40
N LEU A 401 16.49 -19.92 -8.60
CA LEU A 401 17.14 -19.09 -7.58
C LEU A 401 16.67 -17.65 -7.72
N TYR A 402 15.84 -17.20 -6.78
CA TYR A 402 15.37 -15.83 -6.67
C TYR A 402 16.51 -14.95 -6.13
N GLN A 403 16.88 -13.93 -6.88
CA GLN A 403 17.92 -12.98 -6.50
C GLN A 403 17.36 -11.93 -5.52
N PRO A 404 18.16 -11.46 -4.55
CA PRO A 404 17.68 -10.50 -3.57
C PRO A 404 17.50 -9.11 -4.18
N ASP A 405 16.38 -8.47 -3.84
CA ASP A 405 16.16 -7.05 -4.04
C ASP A 405 16.40 -6.28 -2.72
N ALA A 406 17.68 -6.12 -2.39
CA ALA A 406 18.15 -5.42 -1.20
C ALA A 406 18.28 -3.90 -1.41
N ALA A 407 17.88 -3.39 -2.59
CA ALA A 407 18.16 -2.01 -2.97
C ALA A 407 17.39 -1.01 -2.10
N THR A 408 18.10 0.03 -1.63
CA THR A 408 17.47 1.17 -0.95
C THR A 408 16.84 2.09 -1.99
N LEU A 409 15.58 1.79 -2.34
CA LEU A 409 14.81 2.59 -3.28
C LEU A 409 14.03 3.70 -2.55
N GLY A 410 14.46 4.94 -2.77
CA GLY A 410 13.84 6.15 -2.24
C GLY A 410 12.68 6.67 -3.09
N ALA A 411 12.31 7.94 -2.90
CA ALA A 411 11.10 8.53 -3.48
C ALA A 411 11.20 8.77 -5.00
N ALA A 412 12.42 8.86 -5.53
CA ALA A 412 12.68 8.89 -6.96
C ALA A 412 14.02 8.20 -7.22
N SER A 413 13.99 6.90 -7.49
CA SER A 413 15.22 6.12 -7.62
C SER A 413 15.03 4.91 -8.51
N TYR A 414 16.14 4.44 -9.04
CA TYR A 414 16.21 3.16 -9.74
C TYR A 414 17.45 2.40 -9.29
N TYR A 415 17.46 1.12 -9.59
CA TYR A 415 18.55 0.19 -9.32
C TYR A 415 18.68 -0.77 -10.49
N VAL A 416 19.92 -1.11 -10.84
CA VAL A 416 20.25 -2.18 -11.78
C VAL A 416 21.30 -3.05 -11.10
N THR A 417 21.16 -4.36 -11.24
CA THR A 417 22.14 -5.30 -10.68
C THR A 417 23.52 -5.10 -11.28
N GLY A 418 24.57 -5.43 -10.52
CA GLY A 418 25.96 -5.26 -10.95
C GLY A 418 26.26 -5.92 -12.30
N GLU A 419 25.94 -7.22 -12.43
CA GLU A 419 25.70 -7.85 -13.73
C GLU A 419 24.26 -7.49 -14.16
N PRO A 420 24.04 -6.68 -15.20
CA PRO A 420 22.74 -6.08 -15.54
C PRO A 420 21.76 -7.10 -16.11
N THR A 421 21.23 -7.95 -15.25
CA THR A 421 20.24 -9.00 -15.57
C THR A 421 18.82 -8.55 -15.25
N TRP A 422 18.65 -7.72 -14.22
CA TRP A 422 17.39 -7.07 -13.91
C TRP A 422 17.61 -5.71 -13.23
N GLY A 423 16.54 -4.92 -13.15
CA GLY A 423 16.54 -3.66 -12.41
C GLY A 423 15.16 -3.36 -11.83
N ALA A 424 15.10 -2.33 -10.99
CA ALA A 424 13.88 -1.83 -10.40
C ALA A 424 13.85 -0.30 -10.40
N SER A 425 12.65 0.28 -10.37
CA SER A 425 12.44 1.72 -10.28
C SER A 425 11.27 2.01 -9.34
N ASN A 426 11.47 2.93 -8.41
CA ASN A 426 10.48 3.36 -7.44
C ASN A 426 10.26 4.87 -7.52
N VAL A 427 8.99 5.27 -7.49
CA VAL A 427 8.57 6.67 -7.55
C VAL A 427 7.47 6.92 -6.52
N GLY A 428 7.49 8.12 -5.96
CA GLY A 428 6.44 8.75 -5.18
C GLY A 428 6.79 8.93 -3.71
N ARG A 429 5.85 9.53 -2.98
CA ARG A 429 5.96 9.76 -1.53
C ARG A 429 4.67 9.35 -0.85
N PHE A 430 4.77 8.58 0.24
CA PHE A 430 3.60 8.23 1.03
C PHE A 430 2.88 9.49 1.55
N MET A 431 1.55 9.47 1.55
CA MET A 431 0.75 10.63 1.93
C MET A 431 0.92 10.80 3.44
N ASP A 432 1.27 12.01 3.87
CA ASP A 432 1.32 12.43 5.27
C ASP A 432 2.32 11.69 6.17
N ALA A 433 3.10 10.74 5.61
CA ALA A 433 4.10 9.97 6.34
C ALA A 433 5.52 10.47 6.05
N SER A 434 6.34 10.60 7.09
CA SER A 434 7.72 11.10 6.98
C SER A 434 8.77 10.00 6.85
N ASN A 435 8.52 8.78 7.35
CA ASN A 435 9.54 7.71 7.49
C ASN A 435 8.96 6.28 7.31
N VAL A 436 8.24 6.01 6.21
CA VAL A 436 7.69 4.66 5.97
C VAL A 436 8.74 3.78 5.31
N SER A 437 8.92 2.57 5.85
CA SER A 437 9.73 1.54 5.20
C SER A 437 9.08 1.10 3.90
N SER A 438 9.82 1.15 2.78
CA SER A 438 9.39 0.60 1.50
C SER A 438 9.40 -0.94 1.46
N ILE A 439 9.71 -1.60 2.58
CA ILE A 439 9.71 -3.05 2.72
C ILE A 439 8.92 -3.40 3.98
N ILE A 440 7.94 -4.30 3.82
CA ILE A 440 7.20 -4.90 4.94
C ILE A 440 7.70 -6.33 5.16
N TYR A 441 7.74 -6.74 6.43
CA TYR A 441 8.23 -8.04 6.85
C TYR A 441 7.22 -8.76 7.75
N SER A 442 7.12 -10.08 7.60
CA SER A 442 6.47 -10.94 8.57
C SER A 442 7.16 -12.29 8.71
N SER A 443 7.18 -12.81 9.94
CA SER A 443 7.65 -14.16 10.26
C SER A 443 6.55 -15.24 10.24
N HIS A 444 5.33 -14.87 9.88
CA HIS A 444 4.20 -15.82 9.81
C HIS A 444 4.39 -16.85 8.70
N GLN A 445 3.72 -17.99 8.85
CA GLN A 445 3.57 -18.95 7.77
C GLN A 445 2.56 -18.43 6.75
N PHE A 446 2.84 -18.68 5.47
CA PHE A 446 1.98 -18.26 4.37
C PHE A 446 1.22 -19.45 3.81
N LEU A 447 -0.10 -19.30 3.67
CA LEU A 447 -0.98 -20.32 3.11
C LEU A 447 -0.90 -20.29 1.57
N ASN A 448 -1.36 -21.38 0.93
CA ASN A 448 -1.44 -21.52 -0.53
C ASN A 448 -0.09 -21.42 -1.27
N THR A 449 1.01 -21.78 -0.60
CA THR A 449 2.35 -21.84 -1.19
C THR A 449 3.19 -22.93 -0.52
N LEU A 450 4.16 -23.46 -1.26
CA LEU A 450 5.24 -24.29 -0.71
C LEU A 450 6.50 -23.47 -0.37
N ASP A 451 6.53 -22.21 -0.81
CA ASP A 451 7.68 -21.32 -0.76
C ASP A 451 7.47 -20.17 0.25
N THR A 452 7.10 -20.50 1.50
CA THR A 452 6.82 -19.50 2.55
C THR A 452 7.89 -18.42 2.67
N GLU A 453 9.17 -18.78 2.50
CA GLU A 453 10.29 -17.85 2.63
C GLU A 453 10.23 -16.68 1.62
N LEU A 454 9.67 -16.89 0.42
CA LEU A 454 9.51 -15.83 -0.60
C LEU A 454 8.48 -14.77 -0.22
N PHE A 455 7.66 -15.01 0.80
CA PHE A 455 6.58 -14.10 1.21
C PHE A 455 6.88 -13.39 2.53
N ARG A 456 8.02 -13.68 3.16
CA ARG A 456 8.43 -13.01 4.39
C ARG A 456 8.63 -11.51 4.20
N ASN A 457 9.09 -11.10 3.02
CA ASN A 457 9.24 -9.71 2.64
C ASN A 457 8.25 -9.36 1.52
N ALA A 458 7.87 -8.09 1.45
CA ALA A 458 7.30 -7.51 0.24
C ALA A 458 7.77 -6.08 0.08
N ARG A 459 8.15 -5.71 -1.14
CA ARG A 459 8.45 -4.32 -1.49
C ARG A 459 7.17 -3.56 -1.78
N MET A 460 7.04 -2.39 -1.16
CA MET A 460 5.95 -1.44 -1.38
C MET A 460 6.41 -0.22 -2.20
N SER A 461 5.44 0.48 -2.80
CA SER A 461 5.66 1.80 -3.39
C SER A 461 4.44 2.71 -3.19
N PRO A 462 4.63 4.02 -2.97
CA PRO A 462 3.53 4.98 -2.85
C PRO A 462 2.87 5.34 -4.18
N SER A 463 3.53 5.15 -5.33
CA SER A 463 2.99 5.60 -6.62
C SER A 463 3.24 4.60 -7.74
N SER A 464 4.51 4.31 -8.03
CA SER A 464 4.88 3.46 -9.17
C SER A 464 6.09 2.61 -8.81
N LEU A 465 5.93 1.29 -8.88
CA LEU A 465 6.99 0.30 -8.77
C LEU A 465 7.15 -0.42 -10.09
N ARG A 466 8.34 -0.38 -10.67
CA ARG A 466 8.66 -1.08 -11.91
C ARG A 466 9.81 -2.06 -11.71
N TYR A 467 9.72 -3.20 -12.37
CA TYR A 467 10.81 -4.17 -12.49
C TYR A 467 11.11 -4.42 -13.96
N TYR A 468 12.40 -4.61 -14.25
CA TYR A 468 12.92 -4.79 -15.59
C TYR A 468 13.70 -6.08 -15.70
N GLY A 469 13.42 -6.90 -16.71
CA GLY A 469 14.33 -7.95 -17.16
C GLY A 469 15.21 -7.42 -18.28
N ILE A 470 16.53 -7.51 -18.10
CA ILE A 470 17.53 -6.87 -18.99
C ILE A 470 18.34 -7.96 -19.71
N GLY A 471 18.55 -7.79 -21.02
CA GLY A 471 19.34 -8.72 -21.83
C GLY A 471 18.71 -10.10 -21.97
N LEU A 472 17.39 -10.19 -21.90
CA LEU A 472 16.66 -11.45 -22.07
C LEU A 472 16.69 -11.92 -23.53
N GLU A 473 16.73 -13.22 -23.79
CA GLU A 473 16.51 -13.75 -25.14
C GLU A 473 15.12 -13.37 -25.66
N ASN A 474 15.00 -13.01 -26.94
CA ASN A 474 13.70 -12.63 -27.51
C ASN A 474 12.83 -13.88 -27.67
N GLY A 475 11.56 -13.79 -27.29
CA GLY A 475 10.63 -14.89 -27.36
C GLY A 475 9.46 -14.72 -26.40
N ASN A 476 8.62 -15.74 -26.28
CA ASN A 476 7.49 -15.70 -25.35
C ASN A 476 7.93 -16.12 -23.94
N TYR A 477 7.51 -15.35 -22.95
CA TYR A 477 7.82 -15.57 -21.54
C TYR A 477 6.55 -15.73 -20.73
N THR A 478 6.57 -16.66 -19.79
CA THR A 478 5.64 -16.68 -18.65
C THR A 478 6.19 -15.81 -17.54
N VAL A 479 5.55 -14.67 -17.30
CA VAL A 479 5.79 -13.78 -16.18
C VAL A 479 4.92 -14.23 -15.01
N THR A 480 5.54 -14.59 -13.89
CA THR A 480 4.85 -14.94 -12.64
C THR A 480 5.06 -13.81 -11.64
N LEU A 481 3.97 -13.28 -11.10
CA LEU A 481 3.96 -12.30 -10.02
C LEU A 481 3.36 -12.94 -8.76
N GLN A 482 4.03 -12.77 -7.62
CA GLN A 482 3.66 -13.38 -6.35
C GLN A 482 3.44 -12.32 -5.28
N PHE A 483 2.29 -12.40 -4.65
CA PHE A 483 1.80 -11.40 -3.70
C PHE A 483 1.31 -12.07 -2.42
N ALA A 484 1.43 -11.38 -1.30
CA ALA A 484 0.64 -11.64 -0.10
C ALA A 484 0.39 -10.32 0.61
N GLU A 485 -0.79 -10.17 1.20
CA GLU A 485 -1.09 -9.05 2.09
C GLU A 485 -0.95 -9.55 3.54
N PHE A 486 -0.20 -8.83 4.34
CA PHE A 486 0.15 -9.22 5.71
C PHE A 486 0.41 -8.03 6.62
N ALA A 487 0.22 -6.80 6.13
CA ALA A 487 0.16 -5.62 6.96
C ALA A 487 -1.22 -5.43 7.61
N PHE A 488 -2.27 -5.93 6.96
CA PHE A 488 -3.64 -5.88 7.49
C PHE A 488 -3.92 -7.18 8.25
N PRO A 489 -4.15 -7.17 9.57
CA PRO A 489 -4.47 -8.39 10.30
C PRO A 489 -5.87 -8.92 9.93
N ASP A 490 -6.13 -10.21 10.18
CA ASP A 490 -7.44 -10.82 9.95
C ASP A 490 -8.42 -10.67 11.13
N ALA A 491 -7.94 -10.21 12.29
CA ALA A 491 -8.77 -9.97 13.45
C ALA A 491 -9.84 -8.90 13.18
N GLN A 492 -10.98 -8.97 13.87
CA GLN A 492 -12.01 -7.92 13.88
C GLN A 492 -11.49 -6.68 14.62
N SER A 493 -10.63 -5.93 13.94
CA SER A 493 -9.99 -4.72 14.43
C SER A 493 -10.04 -3.65 13.37
N TRP A 494 -10.05 -2.38 13.79
CA TRP A 494 -9.96 -1.26 12.84
C TRP A 494 -8.70 -1.34 11.95
N LYS A 495 -7.62 -1.94 12.46
CA LYS A 495 -6.37 -2.19 11.71
C LYS A 495 -6.56 -3.11 10.51
N SER A 496 -7.56 -3.99 10.56
CA SER A 496 -7.91 -4.91 9.46
C SER A 496 -8.66 -4.23 8.32
N ARG A 497 -9.07 -2.96 8.48
CA ARG A 497 -9.87 -2.22 7.49
C ARG A 497 -9.03 -1.63 6.36
N GLY A 498 -7.71 -1.78 6.43
CA GLY A 498 -6.80 -1.33 5.39
C GLY A 498 -7.09 -2.01 4.06
N ARG A 499 -6.95 -1.25 2.97
CA ARG A 499 -7.10 -1.72 1.59
C ARG A 499 -5.91 -1.27 0.78
N ARG A 500 -5.37 -2.21 0.01
CA ARG A 500 -4.28 -1.98 -0.92
C ARG A 500 -4.77 -2.28 -2.32
N VAL A 501 -4.85 -1.24 -3.15
CA VAL A 501 -5.42 -1.33 -4.49
C VAL A 501 -4.46 -0.70 -5.49
N PHE A 502 -4.11 -1.44 -6.55
CA PHE A 502 -3.20 -0.96 -7.59
C PHE A 502 -3.47 -1.67 -8.92
N ASP A 503 -3.01 -1.10 -10.02
CA ASP A 503 -3.08 -1.71 -11.34
C ASP A 503 -1.80 -2.50 -11.63
N ILE A 504 -1.91 -3.56 -12.44
CA ILE A 504 -0.79 -4.36 -12.91
C ILE A 504 -0.66 -4.19 -14.42
N TYR A 505 0.51 -3.77 -14.87
CA TYR A 505 0.90 -3.68 -16.27
C TYR A 505 2.09 -4.60 -16.55
N VAL A 506 2.08 -5.27 -17.70
CA VAL A 506 3.22 -6.05 -18.19
C VAL A 506 3.45 -5.69 -19.65
N GLN A 507 4.67 -5.29 -20.00
CA GLN A 507 5.02 -4.74 -21.32
C GLN A 507 4.08 -3.61 -21.76
N GLY A 508 3.73 -2.70 -20.84
CA GLY A 508 2.84 -1.57 -21.09
C GLY A 508 1.34 -1.90 -21.18
N GLU A 509 0.95 -3.17 -21.26
CA GLU A 509 -0.46 -3.57 -21.29
C GLU A 509 -1.03 -3.74 -19.87
N ARG A 510 -2.18 -3.12 -19.58
CA ARG A 510 -2.88 -3.30 -18.31
C ARG A 510 -3.48 -4.71 -18.24
N LYS A 511 -2.98 -5.53 -17.33
CA LYS A 511 -3.44 -6.90 -17.08
C LYS A 511 -4.51 -6.96 -15.99
N GLU A 512 -4.39 -6.14 -14.95
CA GLU A 512 -5.36 -6.05 -13.86
C GLU A 512 -5.61 -4.58 -13.53
N GLN A 513 -6.86 -4.21 -13.33
CA GLN A 513 -7.27 -2.90 -12.84
C GLN A 513 -7.82 -3.03 -11.43
N ASN A 514 -7.42 -2.13 -10.52
CA ASN A 514 -7.84 -2.16 -9.12
C ASN A 514 -7.58 -3.51 -8.43
N PHE A 515 -6.42 -4.12 -8.70
CA PHE A 515 -6.00 -5.36 -8.07
C PHE A 515 -5.83 -5.16 -6.56
N ASP A 516 -6.50 -6.01 -5.78
CA ASP A 516 -6.46 -6.06 -4.33
C ASP A 516 -6.05 -7.47 -3.89
N ILE A 517 -4.86 -7.57 -3.32
CA ILE A 517 -4.23 -8.85 -2.94
C ILE A 517 -5.12 -9.61 -1.97
N ARG A 518 -5.61 -8.94 -0.92
CA ARG A 518 -6.40 -9.57 0.14
C ARG A 518 -7.77 -9.98 -0.37
N LYS A 519 -8.39 -9.17 -1.23
CA LYS A 519 -9.66 -9.54 -1.89
C LYS A 519 -9.51 -10.81 -2.73
N VAL A 520 -8.43 -10.91 -3.52
CA VAL A 520 -8.15 -12.10 -4.35
C VAL A 520 -7.80 -13.32 -3.49
N ALA A 521 -7.21 -13.12 -2.32
CA ALA A 521 -6.96 -14.17 -1.32
C ALA A 521 -8.22 -14.60 -0.53
N GLY A 522 -9.42 -14.14 -0.92
CA GLY A 522 -10.67 -14.48 -0.22
C GLY A 522 -10.87 -13.73 1.10
N GLY A 523 -10.31 -12.52 1.21
CA GLY A 523 -10.39 -11.68 2.40
C GLY A 523 -9.39 -12.04 3.50
N LYS A 524 -8.45 -12.95 3.22
CA LYS A 524 -7.47 -13.45 4.20
C LYS A 524 -6.11 -12.84 3.98
N SER A 525 -5.46 -12.47 5.08
CA SER A 525 -4.06 -12.11 5.09
C SER A 525 -3.19 -13.37 5.16
N TYR A 526 -1.87 -13.20 5.00
CA TYR A 526 -0.90 -14.30 5.04
C TYR A 526 -1.19 -15.44 4.04
N THR A 527 -1.84 -15.12 2.93
CA THR A 527 -2.22 -16.10 1.90
C THR A 527 -1.59 -15.68 0.57
N ALA A 528 -0.82 -16.58 -0.02
CA ALA A 528 -0.12 -16.34 -1.28
C ALA A 528 -1.11 -16.26 -2.45
N VAL A 529 -0.94 -15.23 -3.27
CA VAL A 529 -1.66 -14.98 -4.52
C VAL A 529 -0.64 -14.97 -5.66
N ARG A 530 -0.87 -15.84 -6.65
CA ARG A 530 -0.04 -15.96 -7.85
C ARG A 530 -0.81 -15.48 -9.07
N LYS A 531 -0.18 -14.62 -9.88
CA LYS A 531 -0.67 -14.20 -11.18
C LYS A 531 0.34 -14.55 -12.27
N GLN A 532 -0.15 -15.04 -13.41
CA GLN A 532 0.69 -15.44 -14.53
C GLN A 532 0.22 -14.82 -15.83
N TYR A 533 1.15 -14.29 -16.60
CA TYR A 533 0.89 -13.68 -17.89
C TYR A 533 1.91 -14.18 -18.90
N THR A 534 1.46 -14.57 -20.10
CA THR A 534 2.36 -14.84 -21.21
C THR A 534 2.52 -13.56 -22.03
N VAL A 535 3.76 -13.10 -22.22
CA VAL A 535 4.05 -11.89 -22.97
C VAL A 535 5.26 -12.09 -23.88
N PRO A 536 5.31 -11.41 -25.04
CA PRO A 536 6.50 -11.39 -25.86
C PRO A 536 7.57 -10.48 -25.24
N VAL A 537 8.80 -10.98 -25.18
CA VAL A 537 10.00 -10.17 -24.98
C VAL A 537 10.55 -9.83 -26.34
N THR A 538 10.62 -8.53 -26.62
CA THR A 538 11.22 -7.97 -27.82
C THR A 538 12.30 -6.98 -27.41
N LYS A 539 13.34 -6.82 -28.23
CA LYS A 539 14.50 -5.96 -27.92
C LYS A 539 15.22 -6.33 -26.61
N ASN A 540 15.18 -7.61 -26.25
CA ASN A 540 15.88 -8.19 -25.11
C ASN A 540 15.47 -7.59 -23.76
N PHE A 541 14.25 -7.05 -23.65
CA PHE A 541 13.80 -6.32 -22.48
C PHE A 541 12.37 -6.69 -22.07
N LEU A 542 12.15 -6.81 -20.76
CA LEU A 542 10.84 -7.02 -20.16
C LEU A 542 10.55 -5.94 -19.13
N GLU A 543 9.35 -5.39 -19.15
CA GLU A 543 8.87 -4.47 -18.12
C GLU A 543 7.65 -5.03 -17.38
N ILE A 544 7.67 -4.90 -16.06
CA ILE A 544 6.54 -5.10 -15.15
C ILE A 544 6.33 -3.79 -14.41
N HIS A 545 5.10 -3.29 -14.35
CA HIS A 545 4.76 -2.03 -13.70
C HIS A 545 3.54 -2.20 -12.80
N LEU A 546 3.72 -1.95 -11.52
CA LEU A 546 2.68 -1.91 -10.50
C LEU A 546 2.38 -0.45 -10.18
N PHE A 547 1.15 -0.02 -10.43
CA PHE A 547 0.77 1.39 -10.47
C PHE A 547 -0.36 1.69 -9.50
N TRP A 548 -0.14 2.60 -8.55
CA TRP A 548 -1.18 3.06 -7.65
C TRP A 548 -2.03 4.16 -8.30
N ALA A 549 -3.28 3.89 -8.67
CA ALA A 549 -4.20 4.87 -9.25
C ALA A 549 -5.03 5.61 -8.18
N GLY A 550 -4.40 6.05 -7.09
CA GLY A 550 -5.09 6.83 -6.05
C GLY A 550 -6.05 6.04 -5.13
N LYS A 551 -6.23 4.73 -5.34
CA LYS A 551 -7.18 3.86 -4.60
C LYS A 551 -6.57 3.09 -3.44
N GLY A 552 -7.37 2.75 -2.43
CA GLY A 552 -6.92 2.15 -1.18
C GLY A 552 -6.72 3.16 -0.06
N THR A 553 -6.65 2.64 1.16
CA THR A 553 -6.68 3.46 2.38
C THR A 553 -5.30 4.01 2.72
N CYS A 554 -5.16 5.32 2.92
CA CYS A 554 -3.84 5.93 3.15
C CYS A 554 -3.18 5.57 4.48
N CYS A 555 -3.99 5.24 5.48
CA CYS A 555 -3.66 5.50 6.88
C CYS A 555 -4.10 4.37 7.83
N ILE A 556 -4.22 3.14 7.31
CA ILE A 556 -4.62 1.95 8.06
C ILE A 556 -3.66 0.80 7.70
N PRO A 557 -3.05 0.09 8.67
CA PRO A 557 -3.11 0.36 10.11
C PRO A 557 -2.27 1.61 10.47
N ASP A 558 -1.28 1.92 9.64
CA ASP A 558 -0.38 3.05 9.80
C ASP A 558 -0.37 3.89 8.50
N GLN A 559 0.09 5.12 8.59
CA GLN A 559 0.27 5.98 7.42
C GLN A 559 1.27 5.37 6.42
N GLY A 560 0.91 5.41 5.14
CA GLY A 560 1.74 4.88 4.06
C GLY A 560 1.56 3.39 3.77
N TYR A 561 0.60 2.71 4.41
CA TYR A 561 0.24 1.34 4.07
C TYR A 561 -0.77 1.27 2.90
N TYR A 562 -0.37 1.84 1.77
CA TYR A 562 -1.13 1.84 0.51
C TYR A 562 -0.21 1.68 -0.70
N GLY A 563 -0.77 1.66 -1.91
CA GLY A 563 0.00 1.50 -3.15
C GLY A 563 0.45 0.05 -3.38
N PRO A 564 1.14 -0.26 -4.49
CA PRO A 564 1.52 -1.63 -4.81
C PRO A 564 2.42 -2.26 -3.74
N ALA A 565 2.26 -3.57 -3.56
CA ALA A 565 3.16 -4.43 -2.80
C ALA A 565 3.42 -5.71 -3.61
N ILE A 566 4.64 -6.25 -3.58
CA ILE A 566 4.99 -7.51 -4.25
C ILE A 566 6.05 -8.26 -3.45
N SER A 567 5.88 -9.59 -3.34
CA SER A 567 6.78 -10.47 -2.58
C SER A 567 7.85 -11.09 -3.46
N ALA A 568 7.48 -11.55 -4.65
CA ALA A 568 8.44 -12.09 -5.61
C ALA A 568 7.91 -12.03 -7.03
N LEU A 569 8.83 -12.11 -8.00
CA LEU A 569 8.49 -12.22 -9.42
C LEU A 569 9.51 -13.08 -10.17
N SER A 570 9.09 -13.62 -11.31
CA SER A 570 9.99 -14.30 -12.24
C SER A 570 9.49 -14.20 -13.67
N ALA A 571 10.41 -14.29 -14.63
CA ALA A 571 10.11 -14.45 -16.04
C ALA A 571 10.85 -15.67 -16.57
N THR A 572 10.09 -16.63 -17.09
CA THR A 572 10.60 -17.91 -17.59
C THR A 572 10.26 -18.06 -19.08
N PRO A 573 11.20 -18.52 -19.92
CA PRO A 573 10.98 -18.63 -21.35
C PRO A 573 10.07 -19.83 -21.66
N ASN A 574 9.13 -19.64 -22.57
CA ASN A 574 8.25 -20.70 -23.09
C ASN A 574 8.83 -21.37 -24.35
N PHE A 575 10.15 -21.31 -24.50
CA PHE A 575 10.93 -21.83 -25.62
C PHE A 575 12.25 -22.41 -25.08
N THR A 576 12.95 -23.17 -25.92
CA THR A 576 14.29 -23.70 -25.57
C THR A 576 15.32 -22.58 -25.72
N PRO A 577 15.94 -22.10 -24.62
CA PRO A 577 16.85 -20.97 -24.70
C PRO A 577 18.20 -21.36 -25.30
N THR A 578 18.83 -20.42 -26.00
CA THR A 578 20.20 -20.56 -26.52
C THR A 578 21.26 -19.98 -25.60
N VAL A 579 20.84 -19.17 -24.62
CA VAL A 579 21.72 -18.55 -23.61
C VAL A 579 21.49 -19.13 -22.21
N ARG A 580 22.42 -18.84 -21.29
CA ARG A 580 22.33 -19.29 -19.89
C ARG A 580 21.18 -18.60 -19.15
N SER A 581 20.69 -19.26 -18.10
CA SER A 581 19.66 -18.73 -17.20
C SER A 581 20.29 -17.87 -16.11
N ALA A 582 19.87 -16.61 -15.93
CA ALA A 582 20.30 -15.78 -14.79
C ALA A 582 19.60 -16.17 -13.47
N ALA A 583 18.42 -16.82 -13.54
CA ALA A 583 17.94 -17.62 -12.43
C ALA A 583 18.79 -18.90 -12.37
N ALA A 584 19.78 -18.96 -11.48
CA ALA A 584 20.62 -20.15 -11.36
C ALA A 584 19.74 -21.36 -11.00
N LYS A 585 19.91 -22.49 -11.71
CA LYS A 585 19.26 -23.74 -11.33
C LYS A 585 20.02 -24.35 -10.16
N LYS A 586 19.30 -24.94 -9.21
CA LYS A 586 19.84 -25.70 -8.07
C LYS A 586 21.00 -26.59 -8.54
N ASN A 587 22.22 -26.36 -8.03
CA ASN A 587 23.26 -27.37 -8.10
C ASN A 587 22.70 -28.59 -7.37
N GLY A 588 22.51 -29.70 -8.08
CA GLY A 588 22.14 -30.97 -7.45
C GLY A 588 23.21 -31.29 -6.42
N SER A 589 22.94 -31.02 -5.14
CA SER A 589 23.88 -31.41 -4.11
C SER A 589 23.90 -32.93 -4.13
N LYS A 590 25.07 -33.51 -4.38
CA LYS A 590 25.29 -34.96 -4.28
C LYS A 590 25.06 -35.47 -2.84
N THR A 591 24.57 -34.63 -1.93
CA THR A 591 24.20 -34.96 -0.56
C THR A 591 23.13 -36.04 -0.50
N GLY A 592 22.15 -36.06 -1.42
CA GLY A 592 21.13 -37.11 -1.46
C GLY A 592 21.69 -38.49 -1.82
N VAL A 593 22.66 -38.54 -2.74
CA VAL A 593 23.36 -39.78 -3.13
C VAL A 593 24.28 -40.24 -2.01
N ILE A 594 25.01 -39.32 -1.37
CA ILE A 594 25.91 -39.66 -0.25
C ILE A 594 25.12 -40.14 0.96
N ALA A 595 24.01 -39.49 1.32
CA ALA A 595 23.13 -39.93 2.41
C ALA A 595 22.48 -41.29 2.09
N GLY A 596 22.02 -41.51 0.85
CA GLY A 596 21.46 -42.79 0.41
C GLY A 596 22.48 -43.94 0.46
N VAL A 597 23.73 -43.69 0.07
CA VAL A 597 24.81 -44.68 0.16
C VAL A 597 25.18 -44.97 1.62
N VAL A 598 25.30 -43.94 2.47
CA VAL A 598 25.64 -44.13 3.90
C VAL A 598 24.53 -44.89 4.64
N VAL A 599 23.26 -44.56 4.40
CA VAL A 599 22.13 -45.29 4.98
C VAL A 599 22.07 -46.72 4.44
N GLY A 600 22.28 -46.91 3.14
CA GLY A 600 22.33 -48.25 2.53
C GLY A 600 23.43 -49.13 3.11
N VAL A 601 24.63 -48.59 3.31
CA VAL A 601 25.77 -49.30 3.94
C VAL A 601 25.50 -49.59 5.42
N ALA A 602 24.88 -48.66 6.17
CA ALA A 602 24.52 -48.88 7.57
C ALA A 602 23.45 -49.97 7.72
N VAL A 603 22.43 -49.97 6.86
CA VAL A 603 21.38 -51.00 6.85
C VAL A 603 21.95 -52.37 6.47
N LEU A 604 22.80 -52.44 5.45
CA LEU A 604 23.52 -53.67 5.08
C LEU A 604 24.40 -54.18 6.23
N GLY A 605 25.12 -53.28 6.92
CA GLY A 605 25.91 -53.61 8.10
C GLY A 605 25.07 -54.20 9.23
N LEU A 606 23.90 -53.61 9.51
CA LEU A 606 22.96 -54.12 10.52
C LEU A 606 22.37 -55.49 10.14
N VAL A 607 22.05 -55.73 8.88
CA VAL A 607 21.56 -57.03 8.38
C VAL A 607 22.63 -58.11 8.51
N VAL A 608 23.89 -57.78 8.19
CA VAL A 608 25.02 -58.72 8.36
C VAL A 608 25.24 -59.03 9.85
N LEU A 609 25.21 -58.02 10.72
CA LEU A 609 25.33 -58.23 12.18
C LEU A 609 24.20 -59.08 12.74
N ALA A 610 22.96 -58.85 12.29
CA ALA A 610 21.81 -59.68 12.67
C ALA A 610 21.97 -61.12 12.16
N GLY A 611 22.47 -61.31 10.94
CA GLY A 611 22.80 -62.63 10.38
C GLY A 611 23.87 -63.37 11.20
N ILE A 612 24.95 -62.69 11.58
CA ILE A 612 26.01 -63.24 12.44
C ILE A 612 25.46 -63.58 13.82
N PHE A 613 24.62 -62.72 14.41
CA PHE A 613 23.99 -62.95 15.70
C PHE A 613 23.09 -64.20 15.67
N LEU A 614 22.24 -64.32 14.64
CA LEU A 614 21.37 -65.47 14.45
C LEU A 614 22.18 -66.75 14.21
N TRP A 615 23.27 -66.68 13.43
CA TRP A 615 24.16 -67.80 13.19
C TRP A 615 24.86 -68.27 14.48
N ARG A 616 25.39 -67.34 15.30
CA ARG A 616 25.94 -67.65 16.63
C ARG A 616 24.90 -68.26 17.55
N ARG A 617 23.65 -67.77 17.52
CA ARG A 617 22.54 -68.33 18.32
C ARG A 617 22.19 -69.76 17.88
N ARG A 618 22.26 -70.04 16.57
CA ARG A 618 22.05 -71.39 15.99
C ARG A 618 23.19 -72.35 16.34
N GLN A 619 24.45 -71.88 16.30
CA GLN A 619 25.62 -72.62 16.79
C GLN A 619 25.51 -72.96 18.28
N LYS A 620 25.07 -72.01 19.10
CA LYS A 620 24.86 -72.24 20.55
C LYS A 620 23.74 -73.27 20.81
N ARG A 621 22.65 -73.24 20.03
CA ARG A 621 21.58 -74.26 20.09
C ARG A 621 22.07 -75.65 19.64
N ARG A 622 22.93 -75.74 18.62
CA ARG A 622 23.55 -77.01 18.20
C ARG A 622 24.51 -77.59 19.25
N LYS A 623 25.25 -76.76 19.98
CA LYS A 623 26.04 -77.22 21.13
C LYS A 623 25.15 -77.77 22.25
N LEU A 624 24.03 -77.08 22.54
CA LEU A 624 23.09 -77.53 23.57
C LEU A 624 22.37 -78.86 23.21
N SER A 625 22.08 -79.09 21.92
CA SER A 625 21.47 -80.35 21.48
C SER A 625 22.46 -81.52 21.52
N LEU A 626 23.74 -81.28 21.24
CA LEU A 626 24.80 -82.30 21.36
C LEU A 626 25.12 -82.64 22.83
N GLU A 627 24.95 -81.71 23.77
CA GLU A 627 25.04 -82.00 25.21
C GLU A 627 23.82 -82.75 25.76
N GLN A 628 22.64 -82.63 25.13
CA GLN A 628 21.45 -83.42 25.47
C GLN A 628 21.44 -84.83 24.86
N GLU A 629 22.09 -85.04 23.70
CA GLU A 629 22.31 -86.38 23.12
C GLU A 629 23.45 -87.15 23.81
N GLY A 630 24.35 -86.47 24.52
CA GLY A 630 25.42 -87.08 25.35
C GLY A 630 24.97 -87.61 26.73
N MET A 631 23.79 -87.21 27.22
CA MET A 631 23.22 -87.69 28.50
C MET A 631 22.11 -88.74 28.34
N GLY A 632 21.86 -89.22 27.12
CA GLY A 632 20.88 -90.27 26.81
C GLY A 632 21.46 -91.68 26.64
N TYR A 633 22.78 -91.88 26.79
CA TYR A 633 23.46 -93.15 26.45
C TYR A 633 24.24 -93.81 27.60
N THR A 634 23.85 -93.55 28.85
CA THR A 634 24.39 -94.25 30.04
C THR A 634 23.30 -94.57 31.05
N ARG A 635 22.15 -95.10 30.60
CA ARG A 635 21.13 -95.64 31.50
C ARG A 635 20.23 -96.74 30.92
N THR A 636 20.79 -97.72 30.22
CA THR A 636 20.11 -99.02 29.97
C THR A 636 21.08 -100.12 29.52
N LYS A 637 21.63 -100.87 30.49
CA LYS A 637 22.30 -102.20 30.47
C LYS A 637 23.15 -102.22 31.77
N LEU A 638 22.97 -103.06 32.77
CA LEU A 638 22.44 -104.42 32.84
C LEU A 638 21.69 -104.67 34.17
N TYR A 639 20.57 -105.39 34.04
CA TYR A 639 20.03 -106.33 35.04
C TYR A 639 20.61 -107.74 34.76
N SER A 640 20.60 -108.59 35.79
CA SER A 640 20.91 -110.04 35.89
C SER A 640 22.39 -110.42 35.68
N ASN A 641 23.10 -111.02 36.64
CA ASN A 641 22.78 -112.13 37.56
C ASN A 641 23.34 -111.95 38.97
#